data_AF-A0AAQ3S6R1-F1
#
_entry.id   AF-A0AAQ3S6R1-F1
#
_cell.length_a   1.000
_cell.length_b   1.000
_cell.length_c   1.000
_cell.angle_alpha   90.00
_cell.angle_beta   90.00
_cell.angle_gamma   90.00
#
_symmetry.space_group_name_H-M   'P 1'
#
loop_
_entity.id
_entity.type
_entity.pdbx_description
1 polymer ?
#
loop_
_entity_poly.entity_id
_entity_poly.type
_entity_poly.pdbx_seq_one_letter_code
_entity_poly.pdbx_strand_id
1 'polypeptide(L)'
;MQNPTSHRYLHCFHSPFTMEASTGLFAGTPNSKELVAIQGHDEPKPVKNLDGQLCEICGDSVGVTVEGDLFVACEECGFPVCRPCYEYERREGTQVCPQCHTRYKRIKGSPRVEGDEDEDDVDDIEHEFKHEEMQKGNMIHGDDDGNSKSGLAKVNGELLSTSAGEPGAKLDDKENIDEWMLRQGNLWPETDASVDQEKAMKEPLSRKVAIPSGKLSPYRMMVVARFLLLLLFFQYRIFHPVPDAVGLWFVSVTCEIWLALSWMIDQIPKWFPIDRETYLDRLSIRFEQENKPNMLSPIDIIVTTVDPIKEPPLVTANTVLSILALDYPADKISCYVSDDGASMLTFEALQETAEFSRKWVPFCKKFSIEPRAPEKYFSEKIDFLKDKLQSTYVKERRTMKREYEEFKVRINALVAKSMRVPPEGWTLKDETPWPGNNPKDHPSMIQVLLPHNVGNELPCLVYTSREKRPAFQHHGKAGAINALLRVSAVLSNAPFVLNLDCNHYVNNSKVVREAMCFFMDIQLGNGIGFVQFPLRFDSLDRHDRYANKNTVLFDINLRCLDGIQGPAYVGSACIFRRKSLTGSDSPVSSKRPSMVQVHSKQDENGEEASITAATDEEKELLKSQMNDENKFGKSTPIMNSSLTEEGGIDPSSSQEVLLKEAIHVMGSKYEDRTLWGYEVGLSYGSIAADTLTSLKMHCHGWRSVYCMPKRDPFRGTAPINLTDRLNQVLRWAVGSLQILFSHHCPLLYGLSGGRLKGLQRIAYINSTVYPFSSIPLLIYCIVPAICLLTDKFITPSVDTFASLVFTALFISIFASAILELRWSGVSLEEWWRSQQFWVIGSVSANLFAVVQSIMGALPLGRVNTNFSIVSKAPDDVEFRELYTIRWTALLIPPTTIIIINLIGIVAGFTDSINSGEHSWGALLGKLFFSLWVIVHLYPFLKGLMGRQNRTPTLIVIWSVLLASIFSLVWVRVDPFVLKTKGPDVKQCGISC
;
A
#
# COMPACT_ATOMS: atom_id res chain seq x y z
N MET A 1 -58.14 -31.29 11.40
CA MET A 1 -58.53 -30.87 12.77
C MET A 1 -57.34 -31.10 13.69
N GLN A 2 -57.11 -30.13 14.57
CA GLN A 2 -56.06 -30.07 15.61
C GLN A 2 -56.13 -31.24 16.60
N ASN A 3 -55.00 -31.50 17.28
CA ASN A 3 -54.78 -31.98 18.67
C ASN A 3 -55.81 -32.95 19.31
N PRO A 4 -55.40 -33.90 20.18
CA PRO A 4 -54.74 -33.50 21.43
C PRO A 4 -53.79 -34.51 22.10
N THR A 5 -53.21 -33.98 23.17
CA THR A 5 -52.35 -34.52 24.23
C THR A 5 -52.78 -35.85 24.86
N SER A 6 -51.79 -36.69 25.17
CA SER A 6 -51.92 -37.91 25.97
C SER A 6 -51.22 -37.79 27.33
N HIS A 7 -51.63 -38.70 28.21
CA HIS A 7 -51.49 -38.71 29.67
C HIS A 7 -50.63 -39.92 30.10
N ARG A 8 -49.91 -39.76 31.23
CA ARG A 8 -49.65 -40.74 32.33
C ARG A 8 -48.42 -41.67 32.34
N TYR A 9 -47.63 -41.48 33.43
CA TYR A 9 -46.97 -42.41 34.40
C TYR A 9 -46.09 -43.57 33.88
N LEU A 10 -44.94 -43.96 34.46
CA LEU A 10 -44.44 -43.98 35.85
C LEU A 10 -42.92 -44.38 35.84
N HIS A 11 -42.17 -44.01 36.89
CA HIS A 11 -40.90 -44.57 37.43
C HIS A 11 -39.61 -43.70 37.45
N CYS A 12 -39.12 -43.53 38.70
CA CYS A 12 -37.74 -43.48 39.22
C CYS A 12 -36.67 -42.58 38.58
N PHE A 13 -36.26 -41.54 39.32
CA PHE A 13 -34.94 -41.33 39.97
C PHE A 13 -34.76 -39.83 40.21
N HIS A 14 -34.66 -39.40 41.47
CA HIS A 14 -34.31 -38.04 41.83
C HIS A 14 -32.82 -37.97 42.16
N SER A 15 -32.09 -37.11 41.45
CA SER A 15 -31.00 -36.30 42.01
C SER A 15 -31.02 -34.92 41.35
N PRO A 16 -30.80 -33.84 42.12
CA PRO A 16 -30.31 -32.60 41.55
C PRO A 16 -29.00 -32.14 42.23
N PHE A 17 -28.09 -31.69 41.37
CA PHE A 17 -27.26 -30.49 41.47
C PHE A 17 -26.75 -29.99 42.83
N THR A 18 -25.41 -29.98 42.95
CA THR A 18 -24.52 -28.98 43.58
C THR A 18 -23.09 -29.29 43.05
N MET A 19 -22.06 -28.45 42.96
CA MET A 19 -21.74 -27.15 43.57
C MET A 19 -20.49 -26.55 42.87
N GLU A 20 -20.27 -25.26 43.14
CA GLU A 20 -19.02 -24.51 42.97
C GLU A 20 -17.82 -25.15 43.66
N ALA A 21 -16.61 -24.78 43.22
CA ALA A 21 -15.36 -25.05 43.92
C ALA A 21 -14.67 -23.74 44.30
N SER A 22 -14.71 -23.40 45.59
CA SER A 22 -13.68 -22.63 46.28
C SER A 22 -13.17 -23.47 47.45
N THR A 23 -11.85 -23.58 47.55
CA THR A 23 -11.07 -24.42 48.48
C THR A 23 -11.24 -24.05 49.94
N GLY A 24 -11.30 -25.06 50.82
CA GLY A 24 -10.98 -24.89 52.26
C GLY A 24 -11.51 -26.01 53.16
N LEU A 25 -10.63 -26.95 53.51
CA LEU A 25 -10.82 -28.13 54.37
C LEU A 25 -11.09 -27.76 55.85
N PHE A 26 -12.03 -28.42 56.57
CA PHE A 26 -11.92 -28.75 58.02
C PHE A 26 -12.86 -29.92 58.43
N ALA A 27 -12.42 -30.70 59.43
CA ALA A 27 -13.02 -31.95 59.92
C ALA A 27 -14.07 -31.76 61.04
N GLY A 28 -15.06 -32.66 61.13
CA GLY A 28 -16.11 -32.70 62.18
C GLY A 28 -15.65 -33.38 63.49
N THR A 29 -16.42 -33.64 64.56
CA THR A 29 -17.82 -33.52 65.06
C THR A 29 -17.70 -33.62 66.63
N PRO A 30 -18.70 -33.89 67.50
CA PRO A 30 -20.16 -33.75 67.50
C PRO A 30 -20.71 -33.00 68.75
N ASN A 31 -21.85 -32.30 68.61
CA ASN A 31 -23.03 -32.37 69.51
C ASN A 31 -23.78 -31.03 69.58
N SER A 32 -25.06 -31.12 69.20
CA SER A 32 -26.17 -30.22 69.58
C SER A 32 -26.07 -28.75 69.21
N LYS A 33 -27.13 -27.95 69.08
CA LYS A 33 -28.55 -28.07 68.75
C LYS A 33 -28.93 -26.58 68.48
N GLU A 34 -29.72 -26.33 67.44
CA GLU A 34 -30.66 -25.19 67.32
C GLU A 34 -30.26 -23.72 67.60
N LEU A 35 -30.58 -22.89 66.58
CA LEU A 35 -31.32 -21.61 66.56
C LEU A 35 -30.84 -20.32 67.27
N VAL A 36 -30.77 -19.29 66.40
CA VAL A 36 -31.41 -17.94 66.43
C VAL A 36 -30.90 -16.84 67.38
N ALA A 37 -30.89 -15.65 66.77
CA ALA A 37 -30.44 -14.31 67.15
C ALA A 37 -31.15 -13.63 68.34
N ILE A 38 -30.57 -12.50 68.80
CA ILE A 38 -31.15 -11.20 69.30
C ILE A 38 -29.91 -10.32 69.62
N GLN A 39 -29.61 -9.16 69.00
CA GLN A 39 -30.28 -7.84 68.88
C GLN A 39 -30.22 -6.96 70.15
N GLY A 40 -29.79 -5.71 69.97
CA GLY A 40 -29.82 -4.61 70.96
C GLY A 40 -28.87 -3.47 70.54
N HIS A 41 -29.32 -2.54 69.67
CA HIS A 41 -29.85 -1.20 70.00
C HIS A 41 -28.71 -0.22 70.43
N ASP A 42 -28.52 1.00 69.91
CA ASP A 42 -29.39 1.99 69.26
C ASP A 42 -28.62 2.92 68.29
N GLU A 43 -29.34 3.49 67.32
CA GLU A 43 -28.95 4.55 66.35
C GLU A 43 -29.35 5.97 66.89
N PRO A 44 -28.97 7.16 66.32
CA PRO A 44 -29.03 7.49 64.87
C PRO A 44 -27.99 8.49 64.24
N LYS A 45 -27.45 8.10 63.06
CA LYS A 45 -27.31 8.76 61.71
C LYS A 45 -26.71 10.19 61.50
N PRO A 46 -26.27 10.55 60.26
CA PRO A 46 -25.70 9.75 59.14
C PRO A 46 -24.51 10.41 58.39
N VAL A 47 -23.57 9.63 57.82
CA VAL A 47 -22.91 9.97 56.53
C VAL A 47 -22.65 8.65 55.77
N LYS A 48 -22.83 8.71 54.45
CA LYS A 48 -23.14 7.62 53.50
C LYS A 48 -22.16 6.45 53.46
N ASN A 49 -22.75 5.25 53.47
CA ASN A 49 -22.21 4.05 52.81
C ASN A 49 -21.82 4.36 51.35
N LEU A 50 -20.62 3.93 50.95
CA LEU A 50 -20.17 3.91 49.55
C LEU A 50 -19.56 2.53 49.18
N ASP A 51 -20.11 1.45 49.74
CA ASP A 51 -19.83 0.11 49.21
C ASP A 51 -20.60 -0.09 47.91
N GLY A 52 -19.89 -0.40 46.82
CA GLY A 52 -20.47 -0.78 45.52
C GLY A 52 -20.25 0.17 44.34
N GLN A 53 -19.27 1.08 44.39
CA GLN A 53 -18.96 1.89 43.21
C GLN A 53 -18.50 1.01 42.03
N LEU A 54 -19.16 1.20 40.89
CA LEU A 54 -18.77 0.59 39.62
C LEU A 54 -17.75 1.50 38.95
N CYS A 55 -16.71 0.90 38.37
CA CYS A 55 -15.71 1.57 37.58
C CYS A 55 -16.38 2.30 36.41
N GLU A 56 -16.24 3.61 36.31
CA GLU A 56 -16.84 4.40 35.23
C GLU A 56 -16.15 4.17 33.87
N ILE A 57 -15.03 3.43 33.85
CA ILE A 57 -14.34 3.00 32.62
C ILE A 57 -14.84 1.65 32.09
N CYS A 58 -15.14 0.66 32.96
CA CYS A 58 -15.48 -0.70 32.52
C CYS A 58 -16.74 -1.32 33.15
N GLY A 59 -17.36 -0.65 34.12
CA GLY A 59 -18.56 -1.10 34.83
C GLY A 59 -18.34 -2.23 35.85
N ASP A 60 -17.10 -2.68 36.09
CA ASP A 60 -16.79 -3.67 37.15
C ASP A 60 -16.65 -2.99 38.52
N SER A 61 -16.80 -3.70 39.63
CA SER A 61 -16.63 -3.11 40.97
C SER A 61 -15.23 -2.52 41.16
N VAL A 62 -15.14 -1.28 41.64
CA VAL A 62 -13.90 -0.67 42.12
C VAL A 62 -13.52 -1.44 43.38
N GLY A 63 -12.69 -2.48 43.21
CA GLY A 63 -12.29 -3.37 44.30
C GLY A 63 -11.52 -2.65 45.41
N VAL A 64 -11.05 -3.41 46.40
CA VAL A 64 -10.23 -2.89 47.50
C VAL A 64 -8.73 -2.97 47.17
N THR A 65 -7.93 -2.12 47.82
CA THR A 65 -6.47 -2.18 47.83
C THR A 65 -6.00 -3.45 48.57
N VAL A 66 -4.70 -3.74 48.49
CA VAL A 66 -4.06 -4.86 49.23
C VAL A 66 -4.18 -4.72 50.76
N GLU A 67 -4.47 -3.53 51.25
CA GLU A 67 -4.61 -3.20 52.68
C GLU A 67 -6.08 -3.22 53.15
N GLY A 68 -7.03 -3.50 52.24
CA GLY A 68 -8.46 -3.60 52.55
C GLY A 68 -9.27 -2.31 52.37
N ASP A 69 -8.62 -1.19 52.00
CA ASP A 69 -9.27 0.09 51.74
C ASP A 69 -9.85 0.18 50.32
N LEU A 70 -10.81 1.08 50.08
CA LEU A 70 -11.38 1.27 48.73
C LEU A 70 -10.31 1.76 47.74
N PHE A 71 -10.19 1.12 46.56
CA PHE A 71 -9.18 1.53 45.56
C PHE A 71 -9.53 2.88 44.93
N VAL A 72 -8.71 3.90 45.17
CA VAL A 72 -8.84 5.24 44.56
C VAL A 72 -7.77 5.42 43.49
N ALA A 73 -8.18 5.43 42.22
CA ALA A 73 -7.25 5.57 41.09
C ALA A 73 -6.69 6.99 40.93
N CYS A 74 -7.54 8.02 41.13
CA CYS A 74 -7.15 9.43 41.04
C CYS A 74 -7.43 10.11 42.39
N GLU A 75 -6.36 10.46 43.11
CA GLU A 75 -6.46 11.12 44.41
C GLU A 75 -7.01 12.56 44.33
N GLU A 76 -6.94 13.21 43.15
CA GLU A 76 -7.41 14.59 42.97
C GLU A 76 -8.92 14.72 42.87
N CYS A 77 -9.58 13.85 42.09
CA CYS A 77 -11.01 13.96 41.81
C CYS A 77 -11.83 12.75 42.25
N GLY A 78 -11.17 11.69 42.74
CA GLY A 78 -11.86 10.48 43.21
C GLY A 78 -12.61 9.73 42.11
N PHE A 79 -12.25 9.94 40.83
CA PHE A 79 -12.93 9.29 39.70
C PHE A 79 -12.89 7.76 39.86
N PRO A 80 -14.04 7.07 39.90
CA PRO A 80 -14.13 5.66 40.24
C PRO A 80 -13.59 4.80 39.09
N VAL A 81 -12.39 4.24 39.27
CA VAL A 81 -11.72 3.40 38.27
C VAL A 81 -11.16 2.16 38.95
N CYS A 82 -11.48 0.97 38.46
CA CYS A 82 -10.92 -0.27 39.03
C CYS A 82 -9.41 -0.39 38.73
N ARG A 83 -8.68 -1.12 39.58
CA ARG A 83 -7.22 -1.32 39.45
C ARG A 83 -6.77 -1.74 38.04
N PRO A 84 -7.43 -2.71 37.36
CA PRO A 84 -7.08 -3.07 35.99
C PRO A 84 -7.25 -1.92 34.98
N CYS A 85 -8.22 -1.03 35.17
CA CYS A 85 -8.40 0.14 34.30
C CYS A 85 -7.38 1.23 34.55
N TYR A 86 -7.02 1.46 35.82
CA TYR A 86 -5.97 2.37 36.22
C TYR A 86 -4.60 1.94 35.65
N GLU A 87 -4.24 0.66 35.79
CA GLU A 87 -2.97 0.14 35.26
C GLU A 87 -2.91 0.19 33.74
N TYR A 88 -4.04 -0.08 33.09
CA TYR A 88 -4.17 0.06 31.64
C TYR A 88 -3.95 1.50 31.18
N GLU A 89 -4.62 2.49 31.80
CA GLU A 89 -4.47 3.90 31.44
C GLU A 89 -3.05 4.42 31.66
N ARG A 90 -2.36 3.91 32.69
CA ARG A 90 -0.95 4.25 32.97
C ARG A 90 0.04 3.63 31.99
N ARG A 91 -0.17 2.37 31.60
CA ARG A 91 0.79 1.63 30.75
C ARG A 91 0.57 1.88 29.25
N GLU A 92 -0.68 1.95 28.82
CA GLU A 92 -1.03 1.95 27.40
C GLU A 92 -1.99 3.08 26.99
N GLY A 93 -2.70 3.67 27.96
CA GLY A 93 -3.65 4.76 27.71
C GLY A 93 -3.02 6.15 27.75
N THR A 94 -3.80 7.13 28.15
CA THR A 94 -3.40 8.56 28.11
C THR A 94 -2.50 8.98 29.28
N GLN A 95 -2.24 8.07 30.23
CA GLN A 95 -1.57 8.31 31.51
C GLN A 95 -2.25 9.34 32.44
N VAL A 96 -3.40 9.90 32.06
CA VAL A 96 -4.11 10.93 32.81
C VAL A 96 -5.51 10.46 33.20
N CYS A 97 -6.05 11.03 34.27
CA CYS A 97 -7.42 10.80 34.70
C CYS A 97 -8.40 11.29 33.61
N PRO A 98 -9.38 10.47 33.18
CA PRO A 98 -10.36 10.87 32.18
C PRO A 98 -11.23 12.06 32.58
N GLN A 99 -11.41 12.30 33.88
CA GLN A 99 -12.26 13.38 34.38
C GLN A 99 -11.49 14.69 34.60
N CYS A 100 -10.38 14.66 35.34
CA CYS A 100 -9.67 15.89 35.72
C CYS A 100 -8.37 16.12 34.94
N HIS A 101 -8.01 15.22 34.02
CA HIS A 101 -6.78 15.25 33.22
C HIS A 101 -5.47 15.29 34.04
N THR A 102 -5.52 15.03 35.34
CA THR A 102 -4.32 14.89 36.17
C THR A 102 -3.64 13.56 35.86
N ARG A 103 -2.32 13.57 35.71
CA ARG A 103 -1.53 12.36 35.51
C ARG A 103 -1.69 11.39 36.68
N TYR A 104 -1.91 10.12 36.39
CA TYR A 104 -2.01 9.09 37.42
C TYR A 104 -0.65 8.84 38.07
N LYS A 105 -0.55 9.06 39.38
CA LYS A 105 0.62 8.68 40.20
C LYS A 105 0.69 7.17 40.37
N ARG A 106 1.88 6.62 40.62
CA ARG A 106 2.09 5.19 40.89
C ARG A 106 1.53 4.79 42.24
N ILE A 107 0.57 3.87 42.25
CA ILE A 107 0.03 3.24 43.44
C ILE A 107 0.86 1.97 43.75
N LYS A 108 1.09 1.69 45.04
CA LYS A 108 1.85 0.55 45.53
C LYS A 108 1.29 -0.77 44.99
N GLY A 109 2.19 -1.62 44.45
CA GLY A 109 1.85 -2.89 43.80
C GLY A 109 1.55 -2.82 42.29
N SER A 110 1.56 -1.64 41.66
CA SER A 110 1.43 -1.51 40.20
C SER A 110 2.81 -1.35 39.50
N PRO A 111 3.00 -1.93 38.29
CA PRO A 111 4.26 -1.84 37.53
C PRO A 111 4.69 -0.39 37.26
N ARG A 112 6.01 -0.15 37.18
CA ARG A 112 6.55 1.15 36.75
C ARG A 112 6.26 1.38 35.26
N VAL A 113 5.96 2.63 34.89
CA VAL A 113 5.75 3.07 33.50
C VAL A 113 6.56 4.33 33.20
N GLU A 114 6.78 4.63 31.92
CA GLU A 114 7.64 5.74 31.48
C GLU A 114 7.16 7.09 32.05
N GLY A 115 8.02 7.72 32.85
CA GLY A 115 7.81 9.01 33.51
C GLY A 115 7.28 8.95 34.95
N ASP A 116 7.22 7.78 35.59
CA ASP A 116 7.13 7.72 37.06
C ASP A 116 8.37 8.41 37.69
N GLU A 117 8.17 9.18 38.76
CA GLU A 117 9.28 9.82 39.48
C GLU A 117 10.13 8.77 40.21
N ASP A 118 11.46 8.89 40.12
CA ASP A 118 12.41 8.06 40.86
C ASP A 118 12.41 8.48 42.33
N GLU A 119 11.51 7.93 43.14
CA GLU A 119 11.65 8.00 44.59
C GLU A 119 12.66 6.93 45.05
N ASP A 120 13.82 7.41 45.49
CA ASP A 120 14.75 6.71 46.36
C ASP A 120 14.06 6.50 47.73
N ASP A 121 13.56 5.29 48.01
CA ASP A 121 13.69 4.60 49.31
C ASP A 121 12.74 3.37 49.43
N VAL A 122 13.38 2.19 49.59
CA VAL A 122 12.96 0.96 50.29
C VAL A 122 11.93 0.00 49.64
N ASP A 123 12.50 -1.15 49.22
CA ASP A 123 11.99 -2.53 49.14
C ASP A 123 10.67 -2.84 48.42
N ASP A 124 10.75 -3.19 47.12
CA ASP A 124 9.81 -4.08 46.42
C ASP A 124 10.49 -4.89 45.29
N ILE A 125 11.81 -5.16 45.38
CA ILE A 125 12.58 -5.89 44.34
C ILE A 125 12.43 -7.43 44.44
N GLU A 126 11.79 -7.98 45.47
CA GLU A 126 11.78 -9.44 45.67
C GLU A 126 10.75 -10.26 44.86
N HIS A 127 9.95 -9.66 43.98
CA HIS A 127 8.99 -10.42 43.14
C HIS A 127 9.12 -10.25 41.62
N GLU A 128 10.10 -9.50 41.12
CA GLU A 128 10.20 -9.25 39.66
C GLU A 128 11.22 -10.13 38.91
N PHE A 129 12.05 -10.92 39.60
CA PHE A 129 13.07 -11.75 38.95
C PHE A 129 13.11 -13.19 39.47
N LYS A 130 12.06 -13.98 39.18
CA LYS A 130 12.15 -15.45 39.12
C LYS A 130 11.36 -16.00 37.94
N HIS A 131 11.82 -15.71 36.72
CA HIS A 131 11.60 -16.64 35.60
C HIS A 131 12.59 -16.54 34.44
N GLU A 132 13.49 -15.55 34.44
CA GLU A 132 14.49 -15.39 33.39
C GLU A 132 15.87 -15.24 34.03
N GLU A 133 16.58 -16.35 34.18
CA GLU A 133 18.04 -16.47 33.98
C GLU A 133 18.55 -17.80 34.56
N MET A 134 18.46 -18.85 33.74
CA MET A 134 19.39 -19.97 33.82
C MET A 134 20.14 -20.00 32.49
N GLN A 135 21.05 -19.05 32.27
CA GLN A 135 22.24 -19.15 31.40
C GLN A 135 22.89 -17.78 31.22
N LYS A 136 23.88 -17.46 32.06
CA LYS A 136 25.27 -17.18 31.66
C LYS A 136 25.96 -16.39 32.78
N GLY A 137 26.88 -17.06 33.45
CA GLY A 137 27.80 -16.41 34.35
C GLY A 137 28.92 -15.66 33.62
N ASN A 138 29.42 -14.68 34.36
CA ASN A 138 30.83 -14.33 34.58
C ASN A 138 31.51 -13.19 33.79
N MET A 139 32.06 -12.27 34.62
CA MET A 139 33.30 -11.47 34.51
C MET A 139 33.19 -10.09 33.81
N ILE A 140 33.75 -8.95 34.29
CA ILE A 140 34.71 -8.61 35.37
C ILE A 140 34.58 -7.09 35.69
N HIS A 141 34.90 -6.71 36.95
CA HIS A 141 35.07 -5.36 37.52
C HIS A 141 36.23 -4.51 36.95
N GLY A 142 36.19 -3.20 37.21
CA GLY A 142 37.36 -2.32 37.26
C GLY A 142 37.01 -0.85 37.55
N ASP A 143 37.20 -0.45 38.81
CA ASP A 143 37.04 0.88 39.43
C ASP A 143 37.96 1.99 38.87
N ASP A 144 37.57 3.27 39.00
CA ASP A 144 38.15 4.20 40.00
C ASP A 144 37.71 5.68 39.83
N ASP A 145 37.11 6.18 40.93
CA ASP A 145 37.17 7.48 41.62
C ASP A 145 37.66 8.80 40.98
N GLY A 146 37.06 9.93 41.43
CA GLY A 146 37.79 11.20 41.41
C GLY A 146 37.13 12.58 41.55
N ASN A 147 36.10 12.77 42.38
CA ASN A 147 35.90 13.92 43.30
C ASN A 147 35.73 15.41 42.84
N SER A 148 34.72 16.05 43.47
CA SER A 148 34.62 17.45 44.00
C SER A 148 34.43 18.67 43.08
N LYS A 149 33.75 19.78 43.45
CA LYS A 149 32.61 20.15 44.33
C LYS A 149 32.36 21.67 44.14
N SER A 150 31.16 22.14 44.53
CA SER A 150 30.69 23.54 44.76
C SER A 150 30.24 24.33 43.52
N GLY A 151 29.04 24.93 43.41
CA GLY A 151 27.91 25.13 44.34
C GLY A 151 27.83 26.57 44.84
N LEU A 152 26.93 27.40 44.29
CA LEU A 152 26.29 28.52 45.00
C LEU A 152 25.00 29.01 44.30
N ALA A 153 24.12 29.63 45.08
CA ALA A 153 22.67 29.62 44.99
C ALA A 153 22.02 30.95 44.50
N LYS A 154 20.92 30.80 43.76
CA LYS A 154 19.52 31.29 43.98
C LYS A 154 19.23 32.72 44.55
N VAL A 155 18.32 33.42 43.84
CA VAL A 155 17.13 34.22 44.26
C VAL A 155 17.06 35.72 43.84
N ASN A 156 16.05 35.98 42.98
CA ASN A 156 15.12 37.11 42.74
C ASN A 156 15.31 38.53 43.30
N GLY A 157 14.87 39.51 42.48
CA GLY A 157 14.35 40.81 42.91
C GLY A 157 13.52 41.50 41.80
N GLU A 158 12.25 41.79 42.08
CA GLU A 158 11.36 42.68 41.30
C GLU A 158 11.44 44.13 41.80
N LEU A 159 11.17 45.11 40.93
CA LEU A 159 10.58 46.40 41.29
C LEU A 159 9.85 47.04 40.08
N LEU A 160 8.72 47.71 40.34
CA LEU A 160 7.71 48.21 39.40
C LEU A 160 7.56 49.76 39.42
N SER A 161 6.81 50.31 38.44
CA SER A 161 6.17 51.65 38.28
C SER A 161 6.94 52.68 37.39
N THR A 162 6.34 53.47 36.46
CA THR A 162 4.94 53.96 36.27
C THR A 162 4.71 54.60 34.86
N SER A 163 3.47 54.45 34.31
CA SER A 163 2.60 55.38 33.50
C SER A 163 3.12 56.14 32.24
N ALA A 164 2.38 56.47 31.16
CA ALA A 164 1.01 56.25 30.64
C ALA A 164 0.90 56.86 29.20
N GLY A 165 -0.03 56.40 28.34
CA GLY A 165 -0.50 57.14 27.14
C GLY A 165 -0.99 56.29 25.93
N GLU A 166 -2.32 56.11 25.80
CA GLU A 166 -3.10 55.55 24.67
C GLU A 166 -3.50 56.63 23.61
N PRO A 167 -4.31 56.40 22.53
CA PRO A 167 -4.83 55.15 21.89
C PRO A 167 -4.76 55.10 20.33
N GLY A 168 -5.03 53.93 19.72
CA GLY A 168 -5.41 53.86 18.30
C GLY A 168 -5.69 52.46 17.72
N ALA A 169 -7.00 52.13 17.57
CA ALA A 169 -7.63 51.11 16.73
C ALA A 169 -7.51 49.60 17.10
N LYS A 170 -8.63 49.08 17.63
CA LYS A 170 -8.96 47.65 17.77
C LYS A 170 -9.26 47.01 16.41
N LEU A 171 -8.82 45.77 16.20
CA LEU A 171 -9.45 44.81 15.29
C LEU A 171 -9.69 43.51 16.07
N ASP A 172 -10.93 43.06 16.06
CA ASP A 172 -11.47 41.95 16.85
C ASP A 172 -11.02 40.57 16.31
N ASP A 173 -10.35 39.77 17.14
CA ASP A 173 -10.16 38.32 16.93
C ASP A 173 -11.17 37.55 17.78
N LYS A 174 -12.46 37.72 17.48
CA LYS A 174 -13.54 36.97 18.11
C LYS A 174 -14.66 36.60 17.13
N GLU A 175 -14.27 36.15 15.94
CA GLU A 175 -15.22 35.65 14.92
C GLU A 175 -14.92 34.25 14.36
N ASN A 176 -13.95 33.50 14.87
CA ASN A 176 -13.58 32.22 14.23
C ASN A 176 -13.69 30.95 15.11
N ILE A 177 -14.50 31.00 16.16
CA ILE A 177 -14.83 29.83 16.99
C ILE A 177 -16.34 29.57 17.01
N ASP A 178 -17.16 30.58 16.72
CA ASP A 178 -18.62 30.43 16.63
C ASP A 178 -19.09 29.94 15.25
N GLU A 179 -18.28 30.07 14.18
CA GLU A 179 -18.62 29.53 12.84
C GLU A 179 -18.38 28.00 12.72
N TRP A 180 -17.57 27.42 13.62
CA TRP A 180 -17.38 25.97 13.68
C TRP A 180 -18.42 25.28 14.58
N MET A 181 -18.85 25.94 15.67
CA MET A 181 -19.88 25.44 16.59
C MET A 181 -21.30 25.55 16.02
N LEU A 182 -21.60 26.55 15.18
CA LEU A 182 -22.91 26.69 14.51
C LEU A 182 -23.11 25.76 13.29
N ARG A 183 -22.10 24.96 12.91
CA ARG A 183 -22.19 23.97 11.81
C ARG A 183 -22.35 22.52 12.27
N GLN A 184 -22.32 22.23 13.57
CA GLN A 184 -22.49 20.87 14.11
C GLN A 184 -23.65 20.68 15.09
N GLY A 185 -24.41 21.74 15.40
CA GLY A 185 -25.67 21.64 16.15
C GLY A 185 -26.86 21.98 15.24
N ASN A 186 -27.81 21.06 15.13
CA ASN A 186 -29.06 21.15 14.37
C ASN A 186 -28.97 20.88 12.86
N LEU A 187 -28.80 19.60 12.51
CA LEU A 187 -29.48 19.04 11.35
C LEU A 187 -29.97 17.61 11.66
N TRP A 188 -30.81 17.49 12.69
CA TRP A 188 -31.95 16.58 12.57
C TRP A 188 -33.02 17.40 11.85
N PRO A 189 -33.37 17.09 10.59
CA PRO A 189 -34.70 17.42 10.14
C PRO A 189 -35.63 16.46 10.90
N GLU A 190 -36.11 16.88 12.06
CA GLU A 190 -37.49 16.55 12.42
C GLU A 190 -38.39 17.29 11.43
N THR A 191 -38.49 16.72 10.23
CA THR A 191 -39.55 17.01 9.29
C THR A 191 -39.86 15.71 8.61
N ASP A 192 -41.10 15.26 8.82
CA ASP A 192 -41.82 14.37 7.93
C ASP A 192 -41.54 14.76 6.48
N ALA A 193 -40.58 14.08 5.88
CA ALA A 193 -40.31 14.11 4.46
C ALA A 193 -39.91 12.68 4.13
N SER A 194 -40.90 11.91 3.71
CA SER A 194 -40.65 10.78 2.82
C SER A 194 -39.60 11.22 1.80
N VAL A 195 -38.37 10.76 1.95
CA VAL A 195 -37.43 10.75 0.82
C VAL A 195 -38.22 10.05 -0.26
N ASP A 196 -38.61 10.78 -1.31
CA ASP A 196 -39.31 10.20 -2.45
C ASP A 196 -38.44 9.01 -2.91
N GLN A 197 -38.79 7.79 -2.51
CA GLN A 197 -38.00 6.59 -2.80
C GLN A 197 -37.81 6.45 -4.32
N GLU A 198 -38.78 6.97 -5.08
CA GLU A 198 -38.74 7.12 -6.54
C GLU A 198 -37.64 8.04 -7.06
N LYS A 199 -37.33 9.14 -6.34
CA LYS A 199 -36.30 10.10 -6.72
C LYS A 199 -34.91 9.56 -6.36
N ALA A 200 -34.76 8.97 -5.18
CA ALA A 200 -33.54 8.28 -4.76
C ALA A 200 -33.19 7.08 -5.66
N MET A 201 -34.18 6.39 -6.25
CA MET A 201 -33.99 5.33 -7.25
C MET A 201 -33.39 5.83 -8.58
N LYS A 202 -33.52 7.13 -8.91
CA LYS A 202 -33.05 7.70 -10.19
C LYS A 202 -31.74 8.49 -10.06
N GLU A 203 -31.28 8.77 -8.84
CA GLU A 203 -30.04 9.52 -8.61
C GLU A 203 -28.77 8.70 -8.92
N PRO A 204 -27.68 9.35 -9.38
CA PRO A 204 -26.42 8.67 -9.64
C PRO A 204 -25.75 8.22 -8.33
N LEU A 205 -25.18 7.01 -8.35
CA LEU A 205 -24.47 6.42 -7.20
C LEU A 205 -23.04 6.94 -7.07
N SER A 206 -22.50 7.51 -8.15
CA SER A 206 -21.20 8.16 -8.17
C SER A 206 -21.21 9.42 -9.02
N ARG A 207 -20.31 10.35 -8.73
CA ARG A 207 -20.15 11.59 -9.50
C ARG A 207 -18.69 11.81 -9.87
N LYS A 208 -18.47 12.31 -11.09
CA LYS A 208 -17.18 12.89 -11.48
C LYS A 208 -17.10 14.33 -10.99
N VAL A 209 -16.05 14.63 -10.23
CA VAL A 209 -15.73 15.96 -9.72
C VAL A 209 -14.56 16.50 -10.53
N ALA A 210 -14.81 17.58 -11.27
CA ALA A 210 -13.74 18.25 -12.00
C ALA A 210 -12.89 19.07 -11.02
N ILE A 211 -11.57 19.07 -11.22
CA ILE A 211 -10.66 19.94 -10.48
C ILE A 211 -11.05 21.41 -10.74
N PRO A 212 -11.11 22.27 -9.71
CA PRO A 212 -11.48 23.68 -9.88
C PRO A 212 -10.63 24.38 -10.95
N SER A 213 -11.28 25.07 -11.89
CA SER A 213 -10.61 25.73 -13.01
C SER A 213 -9.55 26.74 -12.57
N GLY A 214 -9.74 27.40 -11.43
CA GLY A 214 -8.74 28.34 -10.86
C GLY A 214 -7.41 27.68 -10.49
N LYS A 215 -7.36 26.37 -10.25
CA LYS A 215 -6.12 25.62 -10.02
C LYS A 215 -5.56 25.04 -11.32
N LEU A 216 -6.44 24.55 -12.20
CA LEU A 216 -6.05 23.79 -13.38
C LEU A 216 -5.68 24.66 -14.61
N SER A 217 -6.38 25.79 -14.82
CA SER A 217 -6.11 26.67 -15.96
C SER A 217 -4.70 27.28 -15.91
N PRO A 218 -4.20 27.82 -14.78
CA PRO A 218 -2.83 28.30 -14.70
C PRO A 218 -1.79 27.21 -14.99
N TYR A 219 -2.01 25.99 -14.49
CA TYR A 219 -1.15 24.85 -14.77
C TYR A 219 -1.07 24.55 -16.27
N ARG A 220 -2.22 24.43 -16.95
CA ARG A 220 -2.28 24.19 -18.41
C ARG A 220 -1.60 25.30 -19.20
N MET A 221 -1.86 26.56 -18.86
CA MET A 221 -1.20 27.70 -19.51
C MET A 221 0.32 27.65 -19.33
N MET A 222 0.80 27.32 -18.13
CA MET A 222 2.23 27.20 -17.85
C MET A 222 2.87 26.03 -18.60
N VAL A 223 2.20 24.88 -18.72
CA VAL A 223 2.69 23.74 -19.52
C VAL A 223 2.84 24.12 -20.99
N VAL A 224 1.86 24.84 -21.56
CA VAL A 224 1.94 25.34 -22.94
C VAL A 224 3.06 26.37 -23.10
N ALA A 225 3.18 27.31 -22.18
CA ALA A 225 4.26 28.30 -22.19
C ALA A 225 5.65 27.63 -22.13
N ARG A 226 5.81 26.62 -21.26
CA ARG A 226 7.02 25.80 -21.17
C ARG A 226 7.32 25.07 -22.48
N PHE A 227 6.31 24.51 -23.14
CA PHE A 227 6.48 23.90 -24.45
C PHE A 227 7.00 24.89 -25.50
N LEU A 228 6.42 26.10 -25.57
CA LEU A 228 6.90 27.15 -26.48
C LEU A 228 8.34 27.59 -26.17
N LEU A 229 8.68 27.75 -24.89
CA LEU A 229 10.04 28.07 -24.45
C LEU A 229 11.04 26.96 -24.80
N LEU A 230 10.65 25.69 -24.71
CA LEU A 230 11.46 24.56 -25.15
C LEU A 230 11.73 24.61 -26.66
N LEU A 231 10.75 24.98 -27.49
CA LEU A 231 10.95 25.12 -28.93
C LEU A 231 11.97 26.24 -29.24
N LEU A 232 11.87 27.38 -28.57
CA LEU A 232 12.84 28.49 -28.72
C LEU A 232 14.23 28.08 -28.22
N PHE A 233 14.31 27.35 -27.12
CA PHE A 233 15.56 26.78 -26.60
C PHE A 233 16.23 25.88 -27.64
N PHE A 234 15.50 24.92 -28.21
CA PHE A 234 16.04 24.00 -29.20
C PHE A 234 16.41 24.70 -30.51
N GLN A 235 15.60 25.66 -30.95
CA GLN A 235 15.93 26.49 -32.10
C GLN A 235 17.30 27.15 -31.88
N TYR A 236 17.49 27.83 -30.75
CA TYR A 236 18.77 28.47 -30.44
C TYR A 236 19.92 27.46 -30.38
N ARG A 237 19.73 26.33 -29.68
CA ARG A 237 20.76 25.28 -29.51
C ARG A 237 21.22 24.64 -30.81
N ILE A 238 20.29 24.41 -31.75
CA ILE A 238 20.60 23.79 -33.05
C ILE A 238 21.32 24.76 -33.99
N PHE A 239 20.96 26.05 -33.97
CA PHE A 239 21.57 27.06 -34.84
C PHE A 239 22.92 27.61 -34.35
N HIS A 240 23.32 27.33 -33.10
CA HIS A 240 24.58 27.80 -32.51
C HIS A 240 25.44 26.61 -32.02
N PRO A 241 26.05 25.84 -32.94
CA PRO A 241 26.98 24.77 -32.57
C PRO A 241 28.27 25.31 -31.96
N VAL A 242 28.92 24.51 -31.09
CA VAL A 242 30.23 24.84 -30.48
C VAL A 242 31.35 24.25 -31.34
N PRO A 243 32.12 25.06 -32.10
CA PRO A 243 33.13 24.55 -33.04
C PRO A 243 34.27 23.80 -32.33
N ASP A 244 34.65 24.24 -31.12
CA ASP A 244 35.76 23.67 -30.36
C ASP A 244 35.43 22.28 -29.76
N ALA A 245 34.15 21.91 -29.73
CA ALA A 245 33.64 20.74 -29.02
C ALA A 245 32.41 20.10 -29.73
N VAL A 246 32.44 19.97 -31.06
CA VAL A 246 31.30 19.51 -31.86
C VAL A 246 30.72 18.18 -31.37
N GLY A 247 31.57 17.20 -31.03
CA GLY A 247 31.10 15.91 -30.51
C GLY A 247 30.35 16.01 -29.19
N LEU A 248 30.85 16.81 -28.25
CA LEU A 248 30.22 17.03 -26.93
C LEU A 248 28.90 17.79 -27.07
N TRP A 249 28.87 18.82 -27.92
CA TRP A 249 27.67 19.55 -28.26
C TRP A 249 26.60 18.64 -28.87
N PHE A 250 26.96 17.84 -29.89
CA PHE A 250 26.04 16.95 -30.59
C PHE A 250 25.42 15.92 -29.65
N VAL A 251 26.24 15.30 -28.78
CA VAL A 251 25.78 14.34 -27.78
C VAL A 251 24.82 15.01 -26.79
N SER A 252 25.14 16.22 -26.30
CA SER A 252 24.27 16.97 -25.39
C SER A 252 22.93 17.31 -26.05
N VAL A 253 22.92 17.90 -27.25
CA VAL A 253 21.67 18.29 -27.94
C VAL A 253 20.80 17.06 -28.20
N THR A 254 21.39 15.93 -28.60
CA THR A 254 20.66 14.67 -28.80
C THR A 254 20.01 14.18 -27.51
N CYS A 255 20.72 14.23 -26.38
CA CYS A 255 20.17 13.87 -25.07
C CYS A 255 19.04 14.82 -24.65
N GLU A 256 19.22 16.13 -24.84
CA GLU A 256 18.23 17.16 -24.52
C GLU A 256 16.94 16.96 -25.32
N ILE A 257 17.04 16.70 -26.62
CA ILE A 257 15.88 16.41 -27.48
C ILE A 257 15.15 15.16 -26.98
N TRP A 258 15.86 14.08 -26.67
CA TRP A 258 15.23 12.86 -26.15
C TRP A 258 14.51 13.13 -24.82
N LEU A 259 15.16 13.81 -23.87
CA LEU A 259 14.57 14.12 -22.58
C LEU A 259 13.35 15.04 -22.72
N ALA A 260 13.36 15.98 -23.66
CA ALA A 260 12.21 16.83 -23.96
C ALA A 260 11.05 16.05 -24.57
N LEU A 261 11.31 15.11 -25.49
CA LEU A 261 10.30 14.21 -26.03
C LEU A 261 9.71 13.30 -24.95
N SER A 262 10.56 12.74 -24.08
CA SER A 262 10.15 11.94 -22.93
C SER A 262 9.26 12.75 -21.98
N TRP A 263 9.62 14.00 -21.69
CA TRP A 263 8.81 14.90 -20.89
C TRP A 263 7.47 15.21 -21.56
N MET A 264 7.45 15.50 -22.86
CA MET A 264 6.22 15.80 -23.59
C MET A 264 5.24 14.61 -23.57
N ILE A 265 5.74 13.41 -23.84
CA ILE A 265 4.94 12.18 -23.81
C ILE A 265 4.39 11.89 -22.40
N ASP A 266 5.15 12.20 -21.34
CA ASP A 266 4.71 12.08 -19.95
C ASP A 266 3.66 13.12 -19.55
N GLN A 267 3.77 14.35 -20.06
CA GLN A 267 2.88 15.46 -19.69
C GLN A 267 1.53 15.42 -20.39
N ILE A 268 1.46 14.95 -21.64
CA ILE A 268 0.21 14.94 -22.42
C ILE A 268 -0.93 14.18 -21.70
N PRO A 269 -0.71 12.98 -21.13
CA PRO A 269 -1.74 12.28 -20.36
C PRO A 269 -2.25 13.04 -19.12
N LYS A 270 -1.45 13.97 -18.56
CA LYS A 270 -1.78 14.74 -17.36
C LYS A 270 -2.77 15.88 -17.59
N TRP A 271 -3.31 16.01 -18.80
CA TRP A 271 -4.13 17.15 -19.18
C TRP A 271 -5.52 17.17 -18.53
N PHE A 272 -6.08 16.01 -18.19
CA PHE A 272 -7.47 15.86 -17.72
C PHE A 272 -7.57 15.18 -16.34
N PRO A 273 -7.01 15.74 -15.26
CA PRO A 273 -7.23 15.21 -13.91
C PRO A 273 -8.70 15.29 -13.54
N ILE A 274 -9.23 14.20 -12.97
CA ILE A 274 -10.57 14.16 -12.38
C ILE A 274 -10.52 13.49 -11.00
N ASP A 275 -11.46 13.88 -10.15
CA ASP A 275 -11.76 13.21 -8.90
C ASP A 275 -13.13 12.53 -8.99
N ARG A 276 -13.39 11.58 -8.09
CA ARG A 276 -14.66 10.87 -8.02
C ARG A 276 -15.15 10.76 -6.59
N GLU A 277 -16.45 10.93 -6.45
CA GLU A 277 -17.16 10.75 -5.19
C GLU A 277 -18.17 9.61 -5.33
N THR A 278 -18.30 8.83 -4.26
CA THR A 278 -19.24 7.72 -4.13
C THR A 278 -20.27 8.06 -3.05
N TYR A 279 -21.53 7.66 -3.26
CA TYR A 279 -22.64 7.94 -2.34
C TYR A 279 -23.19 6.63 -1.80
N LEU A 280 -22.61 6.15 -0.69
CA LEU A 280 -22.95 4.87 -0.08
C LEU A 280 -24.40 4.81 0.41
N ASP A 281 -24.93 5.92 0.93
CA ASP A 281 -26.32 5.97 1.43
C ASP A 281 -27.34 5.66 0.33
N ARG A 282 -27.08 6.15 -0.89
CA ARG A 282 -27.93 5.88 -2.07
C ARG A 282 -27.85 4.42 -2.52
N LEU A 283 -26.68 3.80 -2.37
CA LEU A 283 -26.49 2.38 -2.68
C LEU A 283 -27.34 1.53 -1.72
N SER A 284 -27.25 1.82 -0.42
CA SER A 284 -28.00 1.08 0.61
C SER A 284 -29.52 1.25 0.45
N ILE A 285 -30.02 2.46 0.22
CA ILE A 285 -31.46 2.69 -0.04
C ILE A 285 -31.98 1.87 -1.24
N ARG A 286 -31.15 1.68 -2.27
CA ARG A 286 -31.54 1.01 -3.52
C ARG A 286 -31.44 -0.50 -3.45
N PHE A 287 -30.41 -1.05 -2.80
CA PHE A 287 -30.08 -2.48 -2.86
C PHE A 287 -30.19 -3.22 -1.52
N GLU A 288 -30.34 -2.50 -0.41
CA GLU A 288 -30.40 -3.05 0.96
C GLU A 288 -31.68 -2.62 1.68
N GLN A 289 -32.83 -2.95 1.08
CA GLN A 289 -34.13 -2.66 1.70
C GLN A 289 -34.41 -3.64 2.85
N GLU A 290 -34.70 -3.15 4.05
CA GLU A 290 -34.85 -3.96 5.28
C GLU A 290 -35.85 -5.12 5.16
N ASN A 291 -36.89 -4.97 4.34
CA ASN A 291 -37.96 -5.97 4.14
C ASN A 291 -37.78 -6.86 2.90
N LYS A 292 -36.63 -6.80 2.21
CA LYS A 292 -36.34 -7.58 0.99
C LYS A 292 -34.97 -8.25 1.09
N PRO A 293 -34.73 -9.34 0.32
CA PRO A 293 -33.39 -9.90 0.22
C PRO A 293 -32.40 -8.85 -0.28
N ASN A 294 -31.19 -8.90 0.25
CA ASN A 294 -30.13 -7.98 -0.16
C ASN A 294 -29.76 -8.22 -1.63
N MET A 295 -29.91 -7.16 -2.45
CA MET A 295 -29.71 -7.19 -3.89
C MET A 295 -28.28 -6.82 -4.30
N LEU A 296 -27.37 -6.62 -3.35
CA LEU A 296 -25.96 -6.42 -3.61
C LEU A 296 -25.34 -7.65 -4.30
N SER A 297 -24.51 -7.39 -5.30
CA SER A 297 -23.86 -8.45 -6.07
C SER A 297 -22.79 -9.17 -5.24
N PRO A 298 -22.60 -10.48 -5.43
CA PRO A 298 -21.52 -11.21 -4.76
C PRO A 298 -20.14 -10.79 -5.29
N ILE A 299 -19.12 -10.97 -4.45
CA ILE A 299 -17.72 -10.69 -4.75
C ILE A 299 -16.80 -11.80 -4.26
N ASP A 300 -15.90 -12.23 -5.13
CA ASP A 300 -14.80 -13.12 -4.78
C ASP A 300 -13.56 -12.28 -4.47
N ILE A 301 -12.86 -12.61 -3.39
CA ILE A 301 -11.64 -11.91 -2.98
C ILE A 301 -10.49 -12.91 -3.07
N ILE A 302 -9.51 -12.58 -3.89
CA ILE A 302 -8.35 -13.42 -4.18
C ILE A 302 -7.13 -12.86 -3.48
N VAL A 303 -6.47 -13.69 -2.67
CA VAL A 303 -5.20 -13.40 -2.01
C VAL A 303 -4.17 -14.42 -2.48
N THR A 304 -3.05 -13.94 -3.03
CA THR A 304 -1.92 -14.81 -3.43
C THR A 304 -0.75 -14.67 -2.48
N THR A 305 -0.19 -15.79 -2.03
CA THR A 305 1.05 -15.89 -1.25
C THR A 305 2.01 -16.85 -1.94
N VAL A 306 3.32 -16.59 -1.87
CA VAL A 306 4.32 -17.39 -2.60
C VAL A 306 5.15 -18.27 -1.67
N ASP A 307 5.62 -17.71 -0.55
CA ASP A 307 6.53 -18.41 0.34
C ASP A 307 6.42 -17.81 1.76
N PRO A 308 6.07 -18.61 2.78
CA PRO A 308 5.87 -18.11 4.13
C PRO A 308 7.15 -17.60 4.81
N ILE A 309 8.34 -17.93 4.30
CA ILE A 309 9.62 -17.40 4.81
C ILE A 309 9.80 -15.95 4.37
N LYS A 310 9.40 -15.62 3.13
CA LYS A 310 9.53 -14.25 2.57
C LYS A 310 8.34 -13.37 2.90
N GLU A 311 7.17 -13.99 3.05
CA GLU A 311 5.89 -13.38 3.33
C GLU A 311 5.35 -14.00 4.62
N PRO A 312 5.68 -13.44 5.81
CA PRO A 312 5.38 -14.08 7.09
C PRO A 312 3.90 -14.44 7.21
N PRO A 313 3.54 -15.64 7.71
CA PRO A 313 2.14 -16.08 7.78
C PRO A 313 1.25 -15.14 8.59
N LEU A 314 1.81 -14.46 9.60
CA LEU A 314 1.09 -13.45 10.39
C LEU A 314 0.60 -12.27 9.54
N VAL A 315 1.38 -11.84 8.54
CA VAL A 315 0.99 -10.77 7.61
C VAL A 315 -0.18 -11.24 6.74
N THR A 316 -0.07 -12.44 6.19
CA THR A 316 -1.15 -13.08 5.41
C THR A 316 -2.42 -13.25 6.24
N ALA A 317 -2.30 -13.70 7.49
CA ALA A 317 -3.41 -13.85 8.42
C ALA A 317 -4.12 -12.51 8.70
N ASN A 318 -3.37 -11.45 8.96
CA ASN A 318 -3.94 -10.11 9.17
C ASN A 318 -4.70 -9.59 7.94
N THR A 319 -4.16 -9.83 6.74
CA THR A 319 -4.84 -9.51 5.48
C THR A 319 -6.15 -10.29 5.35
N VAL A 320 -6.14 -11.60 5.57
CA VAL A 320 -7.34 -12.45 5.52
C VAL A 320 -8.38 -12.01 6.56
N LEU A 321 -7.98 -11.73 7.80
CA LEU A 321 -8.87 -11.23 8.85
C LEU A 321 -9.51 -9.89 8.47
N SER A 322 -8.75 -8.98 7.84
CA SER A 322 -9.28 -7.70 7.36
C SER A 322 -10.34 -7.87 6.26
N ILE A 323 -10.18 -8.89 5.42
CA ILE A 323 -11.13 -9.24 4.36
C ILE A 323 -12.42 -9.83 4.95
N LEU A 324 -12.29 -10.80 5.86
CA LEU A 324 -13.45 -11.46 6.47
C LEU A 324 -14.31 -10.49 7.32
N ALA A 325 -13.70 -9.39 7.78
CA ALA A 325 -14.35 -8.34 8.55
C ALA A 325 -14.84 -7.13 7.72
N LEU A 326 -14.95 -7.27 6.39
CA LEU A 326 -15.52 -6.25 5.51
C LEU A 326 -16.98 -5.92 5.90
N ASP A 327 -17.36 -4.67 5.67
CA ASP A 327 -18.74 -4.21 5.80
C ASP A 327 -19.50 -4.54 4.51
N TYR A 328 -19.91 -5.81 4.40
CA TYR A 328 -20.71 -6.34 3.31
C TYR A 328 -21.44 -7.61 3.80
N PRO A 329 -22.55 -8.04 3.16
CA PRO A 329 -23.23 -9.27 3.52
C PRO A 329 -22.31 -10.49 3.44
N ALA A 330 -22.32 -11.31 4.50
CA ALA A 330 -21.39 -12.44 4.64
C ALA A 330 -21.60 -13.52 3.58
N ASP A 331 -22.84 -13.75 3.16
CA ASP A 331 -23.23 -14.69 2.10
C ASP A 331 -22.73 -14.25 0.71
N LYS A 332 -22.42 -12.96 0.54
CA LYS A 332 -21.96 -12.36 -0.72
C LYS A 332 -20.45 -12.26 -0.84
N ILE A 333 -19.69 -12.54 0.22
CA ILE A 333 -18.22 -12.53 0.18
C ILE A 333 -17.70 -13.97 0.21
N SER A 334 -16.82 -14.29 -0.74
CA SER A 334 -16.00 -15.51 -0.69
C SER A 334 -14.52 -15.14 -0.78
N CYS A 335 -13.72 -15.53 0.21
CA CYS A 335 -12.28 -15.29 0.26
C CYS A 335 -11.52 -16.54 -0.17
N TYR A 336 -10.68 -16.41 -1.19
CA TYR A 336 -9.83 -17.46 -1.71
C TYR A 336 -8.37 -17.10 -1.47
N VAL A 337 -7.65 -17.96 -0.78
CA VAL A 337 -6.21 -17.81 -0.55
C VAL A 337 -5.48 -18.86 -1.37
N SER A 338 -4.57 -18.40 -2.23
CA SER A 338 -3.72 -19.26 -3.05
C SER A 338 -2.30 -19.27 -2.52
N ASP A 339 -1.85 -20.45 -2.11
CA ASP A 339 -0.48 -20.71 -1.72
C ASP A 339 0.29 -21.32 -2.88
N ASP A 340 1.16 -20.52 -3.48
CA ASP A 340 2.05 -20.95 -4.55
C ASP A 340 3.25 -21.76 -4.00
N GLY A 341 3.52 -21.71 -2.71
CA GLY A 341 4.58 -22.48 -2.05
C GLY A 341 4.16 -23.88 -1.62
N ALA A 342 2.85 -24.17 -1.63
CA ALA A 342 2.26 -25.41 -1.13
C ALA A 342 2.76 -25.78 0.28
N SER A 343 2.93 -24.79 1.15
CA SER A 343 3.58 -24.95 2.45
C SER A 343 2.56 -25.33 3.52
N MET A 344 2.88 -26.37 4.30
CA MET A 344 2.08 -26.77 5.45
C MET A 344 1.96 -25.63 6.48
N LEU A 345 2.98 -24.78 6.62
CA LEU A 345 2.95 -23.63 7.52
C LEU A 345 1.84 -22.65 7.15
N THR A 346 1.71 -22.32 5.86
CA THR A 346 0.64 -21.43 5.39
C THR A 346 -0.72 -22.03 5.68
N PHE A 347 -0.88 -23.33 5.43
CA PHE A 347 -2.13 -24.05 5.68
C PHE A 347 -2.52 -24.07 7.16
N GLU A 348 -1.62 -24.48 8.07
CA GLU A 348 -1.88 -24.48 9.52
C GLU A 348 -2.14 -23.06 10.04
N ALA A 349 -1.39 -22.06 9.56
CA ALA A 349 -1.62 -20.66 9.94
C ALA A 349 -3.01 -20.16 9.51
N LEU A 350 -3.50 -20.55 8.34
CA LEU A 350 -4.85 -20.22 7.88
C LEU A 350 -5.94 -20.93 8.69
N GLN A 351 -5.70 -22.15 9.17
CA GLN A 351 -6.63 -22.85 10.07
C GLN A 351 -6.78 -22.07 11.40
N GLU A 352 -5.66 -21.70 12.04
CA GLU A 352 -5.67 -20.85 13.24
C GLU A 352 -6.34 -19.50 12.98
N THR A 353 -6.10 -18.92 11.80
CA THR A 353 -6.74 -17.66 11.39
C THR A 353 -8.26 -17.81 11.26
N ALA A 354 -8.73 -18.93 10.71
CA ALA A 354 -10.16 -19.22 10.60
C ALA A 354 -10.81 -19.33 11.98
N GLU A 355 -10.16 -19.98 12.95
CA GLU A 355 -10.64 -20.06 14.34
C GLU A 355 -10.70 -18.69 15.01
N PHE A 356 -9.63 -17.89 14.90
CA PHE A 356 -9.60 -16.54 15.45
C PHE A 356 -10.63 -15.61 14.81
N SER A 357 -10.88 -15.76 13.49
CA SER A 357 -11.88 -14.94 12.77
C SER A 357 -13.29 -15.04 13.38
N ARG A 358 -13.64 -16.18 13.98
CA ARG A 358 -14.94 -16.38 14.65
C ARG A 358 -15.13 -15.47 15.85
N LYS A 359 -14.04 -15.03 16.49
CA LYS A 359 -14.05 -14.05 17.59
C LYS A 359 -13.90 -12.62 17.06
N TRP A 360 -12.99 -12.43 16.11
CA TRP A 360 -12.62 -11.10 15.59
C TRP A 360 -13.70 -10.45 14.72
N VAL A 361 -14.35 -11.20 13.82
CA VAL A 361 -15.33 -10.64 12.86
C VAL A 361 -16.57 -10.07 13.57
N PRO A 362 -17.20 -10.78 14.54
CA PRO A 362 -18.32 -10.21 15.30
C PRO A 362 -17.92 -8.96 16.09
N PHE A 363 -16.75 -8.96 16.74
CA PHE A 363 -16.22 -7.80 17.45
C PHE A 363 -16.03 -6.60 16.51
N CYS A 364 -15.43 -6.85 15.34
CA CYS A 364 -15.26 -5.85 14.29
C CYS A 364 -16.58 -5.21 13.86
N LYS A 365 -17.59 -6.05 13.54
CA LYS A 365 -18.88 -5.57 13.02
C LYS A 365 -19.67 -4.84 14.11
N LYS A 366 -19.73 -5.40 15.33
CA LYS A 366 -20.45 -4.83 16.48
C LYS A 366 -19.98 -3.41 16.83
N PHE A 367 -18.67 -3.19 16.89
CA PHE A 367 -18.09 -1.92 17.30
C PHE A 367 -17.65 -1.02 16.14
N SER A 368 -17.85 -1.45 14.90
CA SER A 368 -17.40 -0.73 13.68
C SER A 368 -15.97 -0.20 13.80
N ILE A 369 -15.04 -1.09 14.17
CA ILE A 369 -13.63 -0.70 14.36
C ILE A 369 -12.91 -0.57 13.02
N GLU A 370 -11.92 0.31 12.94
CA GLU A 370 -11.02 0.46 11.81
C GLU A 370 -9.60 0.79 12.30
N PRO A 371 -8.53 0.32 11.65
CA PRO A 371 -8.51 -0.64 10.54
C PRO A 371 -9.03 -2.04 10.93
N ARG A 372 -9.38 -2.86 9.95
CA ARG A 372 -9.89 -4.23 10.16
C ARG A 372 -8.79 -5.27 10.41
N ALA A 373 -7.53 -4.91 10.17
CA ALA A 373 -6.37 -5.74 10.47
C ALA A 373 -5.98 -5.60 11.96
N PRO A 374 -6.02 -6.69 12.75
CA PRO A 374 -5.82 -6.60 14.21
C PRO A 374 -4.42 -6.13 14.60
N GLU A 375 -3.34 -6.57 13.93
CA GLU A 375 -1.97 -6.10 14.24
C GLU A 375 -1.87 -4.58 14.16
N LYS A 376 -2.48 -3.99 13.13
CA LYS A 376 -2.47 -2.54 12.93
C LYS A 376 -3.39 -1.82 13.89
N TYR A 377 -4.59 -2.35 14.11
CA TYR A 377 -5.54 -1.79 15.07
C TYR A 377 -4.98 -1.74 16.50
N PHE A 378 -4.29 -2.79 16.96
CA PHE A 378 -3.74 -2.83 18.32
C PHE A 378 -2.38 -2.12 18.47
N SER A 379 -1.62 -1.93 17.38
CA SER A 379 -0.35 -1.19 17.41
C SER A 379 -0.50 0.33 17.24
N GLU A 380 -1.63 0.81 16.71
CA GLU A 380 -1.90 2.24 16.59
C GLU A 380 -2.08 2.89 17.97
N LYS A 381 -1.20 3.84 18.31
CA LYS A 381 -1.29 4.68 19.53
C LYS A 381 -2.30 5.81 19.37
N ILE A 382 -3.51 5.49 18.91
CA ILE A 382 -4.61 6.45 18.75
C ILE A 382 -5.57 6.25 19.92
N ASP A 383 -6.22 7.33 20.35
CA ASP A 383 -7.32 7.25 21.31
C ASP A 383 -8.45 6.37 20.74
N PHE A 384 -8.52 5.15 21.24
CA PHE A 384 -9.47 4.13 20.80
C PHE A 384 -10.85 4.31 21.43
N LEU A 385 -11.01 5.20 22.42
CA LEU A 385 -12.31 5.53 23.03
C LEU A 385 -13.09 6.56 22.22
N LYS A 386 -12.41 7.28 21.32
CA LYS A 386 -13.02 8.30 20.48
C LYS A 386 -14.20 7.74 19.67
N ASP A 387 -15.35 8.39 19.79
CA ASP A 387 -16.60 8.05 19.10
C ASP A 387 -17.19 6.66 19.47
N LYS A 388 -16.80 6.08 20.62
CA LYS A 388 -17.33 4.80 21.12
C LYS A 388 -18.33 5.03 22.25
N LEU A 389 -19.62 4.90 21.94
CA LEU A 389 -20.72 5.11 22.89
C LEU A 389 -21.09 3.87 23.72
N GLN A 390 -20.62 2.67 23.33
CA GLN A 390 -21.00 1.41 23.99
C GLN A 390 -20.17 1.17 25.25
N SER A 391 -20.82 1.06 26.41
CA SER A 391 -20.16 0.88 27.72
C SER A 391 -19.36 -0.42 27.84
N THR A 392 -19.74 -1.50 27.13
CA THR A 392 -19.01 -2.78 27.17
C THR A 392 -17.75 -2.80 26.31
N TYR A 393 -17.53 -1.79 25.48
CA TYR A 393 -16.46 -1.76 24.49
C TYR A 393 -15.06 -1.92 25.12
N VAL A 394 -14.79 -1.23 26.24
CA VAL A 394 -13.46 -1.28 26.89
C VAL A 394 -13.15 -2.70 27.37
N LYS A 395 -14.13 -3.36 28.01
CA LYS A 395 -14.00 -4.73 28.51
C LYS A 395 -13.80 -5.72 27.36
N GLU A 396 -14.66 -5.66 26.34
CA GLU A 396 -14.57 -6.55 25.18
C GLU A 396 -13.29 -6.32 24.37
N ARG A 397 -12.83 -5.08 24.21
CA ARG A 397 -11.58 -4.75 23.53
C ARG A 397 -10.37 -5.34 24.26
N ARG A 398 -10.31 -5.28 25.59
CA ARG A 398 -9.21 -5.87 26.38
C ARG A 398 -9.18 -7.38 26.25
N THR A 399 -10.34 -8.03 26.36
CA THR A 399 -10.46 -9.47 26.12
C THR A 399 -9.99 -9.82 24.71
N MET A 400 -10.45 -9.08 23.70
CA MET A 400 -10.06 -9.31 22.31
C MET A 400 -8.56 -9.08 22.06
N LYS A 401 -7.94 -8.10 22.73
CA LYS A 401 -6.49 -7.89 22.66
C LYS A 401 -5.72 -9.10 23.19
N ARG A 402 -6.13 -9.66 24.34
CA ARG A 402 -5.49 -10.87 24.90
C ARG A 402 -5.63 -12.07 23.94
N GLU A 403 -6.83 -12.28 23.43
CA GLU A 403 -7.11 -13.32 22.43
C GLU A 403 -6.24 -13.16 21.16
N TYR A 404 -6.00 -11.92 20.73
CA TYR A 404 -5.12 -11.64 19.61
C TYR A 404 -3.64 -11.93 19.90
N GLU A 405 -3.14 -11.55 21.09
CA GLU A 405 -1.76 -11.87 21.50
C GLU A 405 -1.54 -13.39 21.61
N GLU A 406 -2.50 -14.13 22.17
CA GLU A 406 -2.45 -15.59 22.20
C GLU A 406 -2.44 -16.19 20.78
N PHE A 407 -3.25 -15.64 19.87
CA PHE A 407 -3.22 -16.01 18.45
C PHE A 407 -1.84 -15.75 17.83
N LYS A 408 -1.23 -14.59 18.08
CA LYS A 408 0.12 -14.24 17.59
C LYS A 408 1.17 -15.23 18.11
N VAL A 409 1.09 -15.63 19.38
CA VAL A 409 1.97 -16.65 19.97
C VAL A 409 1.79 -18.01 19.27
N ARG A 410 0.55 -18.46 19.02
CA ARG A 410 0.29 -19.72 18.29
C ARG A 410 0.88 -19.70 16.88
N ILE A 411 0.68 -18.61 16.14
CA ILE A 411 1.28 -18.45 14.80
C ILE A 411 2.81 -18.49 14.87
N ASN A 412 3.42 -17.79 15.83
CA ASN A 412 4.88 -17.81 16.00
C ASN A 412 5.41 -19.20 16.37
N ALA A 413 4.66 -19.98 17.16
CA ALA A 413 5.00 -21.37 17.45
C ALA A 413 4.98 -22.24 16.19
N LEU A 414 4.00 -22.05 15.29
CA LEU A 414 3.96 -22.73 13.99
C LEU A 414 5.15 -22.34 13.11
N VAL A 415 5.49 -21.04 13.07
CA VAL A 415 6.67 -20.55 12.33
C VAL A 415 7.95 -21.20 12.88
N ALA A 416 8.14 -21.22 14.20
CA ALA A 416 9.31 -21.85 14.82
C ALA A 416 9.38 -23.37 14.54
N LYS A 417 8.24 -24.07 14.59
CA LYS A 417 8.13 -25.49 14.23
C LYS A 417 8.52 -25.73 12.77
N SER A 418 8.10 -24.86 11.85
CA SER A 418 8.37 -24.97 10.41
C SER A 418 9.86 -24.86 10.03
N MET A 419 10.68 -24.22 10.88
CA MET A 419 12.12 -24.07 10.62
C MET A 419 12.88 -25.39 10.71
N ARG A 420 12.28 -26.43 11.31
CA ARG A 420 12.86 -27.77 11.45
C ARG A 420 12.07 -28.76 10.60
N VAL A 421 12.45 -28.87 9.32
CA VAL A 421 11.82 -29.79 8.38
C VAL A 421 12.12 -31.25 8.80
N PRO A 422 11.11 -32.10 9.00
CA PRO A 422 11.33 -33.52 9.31
C PRO A 422 11.99 -34.24 8.13
N PRO A 423 12.86 -35.25 8.37
CA PRO A 423 13.53 -35.99 7.29
C PRO A 423 12.56 -36.76 6.40
N GLU A 424 11.43 -37.21 6.96
CA GLU A 424 10.38 -37.95 6.24
C GLU A 424 9.36 -37.02 5.55
N GLY A 425 9.57 -35.71 5.63
CA GLY A 425 8.64 -34.69 5.14
C GLY A 425 7.56 -34.34 6.17
N TRP A 426 6.71 -33.40 5.80
CA TRP A 426 5.60 -32.96 6.63
C TRP A 426 4.48 -33.99 6.64
N THR A 427 3.84 -34.17 7.80
CA THR A 427 2.67 -35.03 8.00
C THR A 427 1.54 -34.23 8.64
N LEU A 428 0.30 -34.52 8.24
CA LEU A 428 -0.91 -33.94 8.79
C LEU A 428 -1.22 -34.52 10.18
N LYS A 429 -2.19 -33.91 10.88
CA LYS A 429 -2.64 -34.35 12.22
C LYS A 429 -3.21 -35.78 12.22
N ASP A 430 -3.67 -36.26 11.07
CA ASP A 430 -4.19 -37.61 10.85
C ASP A 430 -3.10 -38.60 10.37
N GLU A 431 -1.83 -38.24 10.53
CA GLU A 431 -0.64 -39.02 10.14
C GLU A 431 -0.48 -39.24 8.63
N THR A 432 -1.29 -38.60 7.79
CA THR A 432 -1.12 -38.67 6.33
C THR A 432 0.03 -37.75 5.87
N PRO A 433 0.81 -38.14 4.84
CA PRO A 433 1.88 -37.31 4.32
C PRO A 433 1.32 -36.06 3.64
N TRP A 434 1.94 -34.90 3.88
CA TRP A 434 1.54 -33.64 3.26
C TRP A 434 1.73 -33.72 1.72
N PRO A 435 0.68 -33.49 0.92
CA PRO A 435 0.78 -33.62 -0.54
C PRO A 435 1.74 -32.60 -1.17
N GLY A 436 1.97 -31.46 -0.51
CA GLY A 436 2.87 -30.40 -0.95
C GLY A 436 4.33 -30.53 -0.51
N ASN A 437 4.79 -31.72 -0.08
CA ASN A 437 6.17 -31.93 0.38
C ASN A 437 7.22 -31.55 -0.67
N ASN A 438 6.90 -31.71 -1.96
CA ASN A 438 7.72 -31.20 -3.06
C ASN A 438 7.04 -30.00 -3.74
N PRO A 439 7.52 -28.75 -3.52
CA PRO A 439 6.88 -27.55 -4.06
C PRO A 439 6.97 -27.42 -5.60
N LYS A 440 7.78 -28.26 -6.26
CA LYS A 440 7.88 -28.31 -7.73
C LYS A 440 7.04 -29.42 -8.37
N ASP A 441 6.61 -30.40 -7.59
CA ASP A 441 5.83 -31.55 -8.06
C ASP A 441 4.83 -31.97 -6.98
N HIS A 442 3.62 -31.41 -7.04
CA HIS A 442 2.55 -31.70 -6.09
C HIS A 442 1.18 -31.56 -6.75
N PRO A 443 0.17 -32.33 -6.29
CA PRO A 443 -1.19 -32.21 -6.79
C PRO A 443 -1.83 -30.87 -6.38
N SER A 444 -2.94 -30.54 -7.04
CA SER A 444 -3.82 -29.45 -6.62
C SER A 444 -4.50 -29.80 -5.30
N MET A 445 -4.58 -28.83 -4.39
CA MET A 445 -5.20 -28.96 -3.08
C MET A 445 -6.24 -27.86 -2.90
N ILE A 446 -7.43 -28.22 -2.43
CA ILE A 446 -8.51 -27.28 -2.09
C ILE A 446 -9.07 -27.69 -0.74
N GLN A 447 -9.17 -26.74 0.18
CA GLN A 447 -9.81 -26.94 1.47
C GLN A 447 -10.72 -25.75 1.79
N VAL A 448 -11.99 -26.03 2.06
CA VAL A 448 -12.91 -25.04 2.61
C VAL A 448 -12.70 -25.00 4.13
N LEU A 449 -12.22 -23.86 4.63
CA LEU A 449 -11.91 -23.65 6.04
C LEU A 449 -13.11 -23.06 6.80
N LEU A 450 -13.83 -22.14 6.14
CA LEU A 450 -15.10 -21.59 6.60
C LEU A 450 -16.13 -21.82 5.49
N PRO A 451 -17.08 -22.75 5.65
CA PRO A 451 -18.14 -22.97 4.67
C PRO A 451 -19.22 -21.89 4.75
N HIS A 452 -19.97 -21.71 3.66
CA HIS A 452 -21.23 -20.96 3.68
C HIS A 452 -22.16 -21.56 4.77
N ASN A 453 -22.78 -20.69 5.57
CA ASN A 453 -23.77 -21.01 6.62
C ASN A 453 -23.25 -21.45 8.00
N VAL A 454 -21.95 -21.34 8.32
CA VAL A 454 -21.46 -21.56 9.71
C VAL A 454 -21.62 -20.30 10.54
N GLY A 455 -22.83 -20.10 11.07
CA GLY A 455 -23.25 -18.86 11.74
C GLY A 455 -23.40 -17.75 10.71
N ASN A 456 -24.59 -17.13 10.63
CA ASN A 456 -24.99 -16.18 9.57
C ASN A 456 -24.12 -14.90 9.43
N GLU A 457 -22.93 -14.85 10.03
CA GLU A 457 -22.10 -13.65 10.20
C GLU A 457 -20.73 -13.73 9.50
N LEU A 458 -20.25 -14.93 9.13
CA LEU A 458 -18.89 -15.16 8.61
C LEU A 458 -18.86 -15.46 7.10
N PRO A 459 -17.98 -14.78 6.33
CA PRO A 459 -17.76 -15.11 4.93
C PRO A 459 -17.10 -16.46 4.71
N CYS A 460 -17.24 -17.00 3.50
CA CYS A 460 -16.56 -18.23 3.09
C CYS A 460 -15.04 -18.01 2.97
N LEU A 461 -14.25 -18.98 3.42
CA LEU A 461 -12.79 -18.99 3.30
C LEU A 461 -12.32 -20.31 2.69
N VAL A 462 -11.65 -20.23 1.54
CA VAL A 462 -11.14 -21.37 0.80
C VAL A 462 -9.62 -21.26 0.65
N TYR A 463 -8.91 -22.26 1.17
CA TYR A 463 -7.49 -22.47 0.88
C TYR A 463 -7.33 -23.22 -0.43
N THR A 464 -6.40 -22.78 -1.26
CA THR A 464 -6.08 -23.40 -2.54
C THR A 464 -4.58 -23.45 -2.76
N SER A 465 -4.12 -24.51 -3.41
CA SER A 465 -2.77 -24.64 -3.92
C SER A 465 -2.85 -25.35 -5.25
N ARG A 466 -2.41 -24.70 -6.32
CA ARG A 466 -2.50 -25.23 -7.69
C ARG A 466 -1.58 -26.41 -7.93
N GLU A 467 -1.90 -27.25 -8.90
CA GLU A 467 -1.00 -28.34 -9.29
C GLU A 467 0.27 -27.76 -9.91
N LYS A 468 1.43 -28.24 -9.45
CA LYS A 468 2.74 -27.93 -10.04
C LYS A 468 3.42 -29.22 -10.45
N ARG A 469 4.05 -29.18 -11.62
CA ARG A 469 4.69 -30.31 -12.28
C ARG A 469 5.91 -29.79 -13.02
N PRO A 470 7.08 -30.44 -12.94
CA PRO A 470 8.30 -29.94 -13.57
C PRO A 470 8.22 -29.74 -15.09
N ALA A 471 7.29 -30.43 -15.76
CA ALA A 471 7.10 -30.34 -17.20
C ALA A 471 6.32 -29.09 -17.67
N PHE A 472 5.70 -28.34 -16.77
CA PHE A 472 4.79 -27.24 -17.10
C PHE A 472 5.30 -25.88 -16.60
N GLN A 473 5.09 -24.83 -17.41
CA GLN A 473 5.39 -23.47 -17.00
C GLN A 473 4.26 -22.92 -16.13
N HIS A 474 4.59 -22.34 -14.97
CA HIS A 474 3.58 -21.94 -13.99
C HIS A 474 3.25 -20.43 -13.98
N HIS A 475 3.94 -19.59 -14.76
CA HIS A 475 3.60 -18.17 -14.94
C HIS A 475 3.47 -17.32 -13.64
N GLY A 476 4.10 -17.75 -12.53
CA GLY A 476 4.12 -17.02 -11.26
C GLY A 476 2.73 -16.58 -10.78
N LYS A 477 2.62 -15.32 -10.34
CA LYS A 477 1.38 -14.72 -9.81
C LYS A 477 0.22 -14.73 -10.82
N ALA A 478 0.50 -14.49 -12.10
CA ALA A 478 -0.56 -14.46 -13.13
C ALA A 478 -1.23 -15.83 -13.27
N GLY A 479 -0.45 -16.92 -13.29
CA GLY A 479 -0.99 -18.27 -13.34
C GLY A 479 -1.74 -18.67 -12.06
N ALA A 480 -1.30 -18.19 -10.89
CA ALA A 480 -2.00 -18.43 -9.63
C ALA A 480 -3.39 -17.76 -9.63
N ILE A 481 -3.47 -16.50 -10.05
CA ILE A 481 -4.74 -15.77 -10.17
C ILE A 481 -5.64 -16.40 -11.23
N ASN A 482 -5.10 -16.82 -12.38
CA ASN A 482 -5.90 -17.49 -13.40
C ASN A 482 -6.49 -18.83 -12.93
N ALA A 483 -5.71 -19.62 -12.19
CA ALA A 483 -6.22 -20.84 -11.56
C ALA A 483 -7.36 -20.54 -10.56
N LEU A 484 -7.20 -19.49 -9.75
CA LEU A 484 -8.25 -19.04 -8.82
C LEU A 484 -9.49 -18.51 -9.53
N LEU A 485 -9.35 -17.78 -10.64
CA LEU A 485 -10.47 -17.29 -11.43
C LEU A 485 -11.32 -18.46 -11.95
N ARG A 486 -10.68 -19.56 -12.38
CA ARG A 486 -11.36 -20.79 -12.79
C ARG A 486 -12.06 -21.47 -11.62
N VAL A 487 -11.36 -21.62 -10.52
CA VAL A 487 -11.87 -22.32 -9.32
C VAL A 487 -13.04 -21.56 -8.71
N SER A 488 -12.94 -20.24 -8.57
CA SER A 488 -14.04 -19.45 -8.03
C SER A 488 -15.21 -19.36 -9.01
N ALA A 489 -15.00 -19.46 -10.34
CA ALA A 489 -16.08 -19.61 -11.30
C ALA A 489 -16.89 -20.91 -11.12
N VAL A 490 -16.27 -21.96 -10.59
CA VAL A 490 -16.96 -23.23 -10.25
C VAL A 490 -17.62 -23.15 -8.87
N LEU A 491 -16.94 -22.56 -7.87
CA LEU A 491 -17.34 -22.65 -6.46
C LEU A 491 -18.25 -21.53 -5.96
N SER A 492 -18.26 -20.34 -6.58
CA SER A 492 -19.12 -19.22 -6.16
C SER A 492 -19.68 -18.42 -7.33
N ASN A 493 -18.95 -18.39 -8.45
CA ASN A 493 -19.27 -17.66 -9.67
C ASN A 493 -19.68 -16.20 -9.41
N ALA A 494 -18.90 -15.47 -8.61
CA ALA A 494 -19.21 -14.07 -8.34
C ALA A 494 -18.90 -13.19 -9.57
N PRO A 495 -19.77 -12.23 -9.95
CA PRO A 495 -19.56 -11.35 -11.10
C PRO A 495 -18.40 -10.36 -10.91
N PHE A 496 -17.97 -10.13 -9.66
CA PHE A 496 -16.86 -9.26 -9.32
C PHE A 496 -15.76 -10.00 -8.57
N VAL A 497 -14.51 -9.62 -8.84
CA VAL A 497 -13.32 -10.24 -8.26
C VAL A 497 -12.35 -9.18 -7.77
N LEU A 498 -12.08 -9.14 -6.46
CA LEU A 498 -11.03 -8.32 -5.87
C LEU A 498 -9.71 -9.09 -5.88
N ASN A 499 -8.68 -8.54 -6.51
CA ASN A 499 -7.31 -9.05 -6.33
C ASN A 499 -6.56 -8.25 -5.26
N LEU A 500 -5.97 -8.95 -4.30
CA LEU A 500 -5.19 -8.36 -3.20
C LEU A 500 -3.92 -9.19 -2.94
N ASP A 501 -2.82 -8.52 -2.60
CA ASP A 501 -1.58 -9.22 -2.25
C ASP A 501 -1.61 -9.55 -0.75
N CYS A 502 -0.95 -10.64 -0.35
CA CYS A 502 -0.87 -11.05 1.06
C CYS A 502 -0.36 -9.94 2.01
N ASN A 503 0.41 -8.97 1.49
CA ASN A 503 0.98 -7.86 2.25
C ASN A 503 0.15 -6.56 2.20
N HIS A 504 -1.05 -6.57 1.59
CA HIS A 504 -1.98 -5.44 1.60
C HIS A 504 -3.27 -5.83 2.31
N TYR A 505 -3.67 -5.10 3.33
CA TYR A 505 -4.88 -5.33 4.11
C TYR A 505 -5.92 -4.23 3.83
N VAL A 506 -7.18 -4.54 4.17
CA VAL A 506 -8.30 -3.60 4.07
C VAL A 506 -8.24 -2.62 5.25
N ASN A 507 -8.02 -1.33 4.95
CA ASN A 507 -8.01 -0.27 5.95
C ASN A 507 -9.40 0.39 6.12
N ASN A 508 -10.15 0.53 5.02
CA ASN A 508 -11.53 1.03 5.03
C ASN A 508 -12.48 -0.13 4.72
N SER A 509 -13.34 -0.51 5.66
CA SER A 509 -14.28 -1.63 5.47
C SER A 509 -15.34 -1.40 4.39
N LYS A 510 -15.56 -0.15 3.99
CA LYS A 510 -16.59 0.23 3.00
C LYS A 510 -16.09 0.17 1.56
N VAL A 511 -14.82 -0.21 1.33
CA VAL A 511 -14.18 -0.20 0.01
C VAL A 511 -14.94 -1.02 -1.05
N VAL A 512 -15.52 -2.16 -0.67
CA VAL A 512 -16.34 -2.97 -1.59
C VAL A 512 -17.62 -2.23 -1.96
N ARG A 513 -18.31 -1.62 -0.99
CA ARG A 513 -19.51 -0.81 -1.23
C ARG A 513 -19.21 0.38 -2.14
N GLU A 514 -18.07 1.01 -1.98
CA GLU A 514 -17.63 2.11 -2.85
C GLU A 514 -17.42 1.64 -4.30
N ALA A 515 -16.83 0.46 -4.51
CA ALA A 515 -16.71 -0.10 -5.85
C ALA A 515 -18.07 -0.45 -6.46
N MET A 516 -19.00 -0.97 -5.66
CA MET A 516 -20.37 -1.29 -6.11
C MET A 516 -21.13 -0.06 -6.56
N CYS A 517 -20.86 1.13 -6.00
CA CYS A 517 -21.42 2.39 -6.50
C CYS A 517 -21.07 2.66 -7.96
N PHE A 518 -19.94 2.16 -8.47
CA PHE A 518 -19.58 2.29 -9.88
C PHE A 518 -20.16 1.15 -10.72
N PHE A 519 -20.05 -0.10 -10.26
CA PHE A 519 -20.46 -1.26 -11.04
C PHE A 519 -21.98 -1.42 -11.17
N MET A 520 -22.71 -1.07 -10.12
CA MET A 520 -24.18 -1.20 -10.05
C MET A 520 -24.90 0.09 -10.49
N ASP A 521 -24.17 1.09 -10.99
CA ASP A 521 -24.78 2.28 -11.61
C ASP A 521 -25.39 1.88 -12.97
N ILE A 522 -26.70 2.08 -13.11
CA ILE A 522 -27.48 1.68 -14.29
C ILE A 522 -26.95 2.33 -15.58
N GLN A 523 -26.42 3.56 -15.51
CA GLN A 523 -26.01 4.31 -16.70
C GLN A 523 -24.57 4.04 -17.10
N LEU A 524 -23.69 3.89 -16.12
CA LEU A 524 -22.24 3.88 -16.34
C LEU A 524 -21.58 2.54 -16.03
N GLY A 525 -22.23 1.67 -15.26
CA GLY A 525 -21.63 0.47 -14.69
C GLY A 525 -21.25 -0.60 -15.72
N ASN A 526 -22.06 -0.80 -16.76
CA ASN A 526 -21.87 -1.89 -17.73
C ASN A 526 -20.58 -1.79 -18.56
N GLY A 527 -20.07 -0.57 -18.78
CA GLY A 527 -18.82 -0.35 -19.52
C GLY A 527 -17.55 -0.37 -18.65
N ILE A 528 -17.68 -0.59 -17.34
CA ILE A 528 -16.54 -0.60 -16.40
C ILE A 528 -16.02 -2.04 -16.28
N GLY A 529 -14.76 -2.22 -16.67
CA GLY A 529 -14.03 -3.47 -16.53
C GLY A 529 -13.42 -3.63 -15.15
N PHE A 530 -12.85 -2.57 -14.57
CA PHE A 530 -12.31 -2.62 -13.21
C PHE A 530 -12.27 -1.26 -12.50
N VAL A 531 -12.26 -1.32 -11.16
CA VAL A 531 -12.06 -0.17 -10.25
C VAL A 531 -10.72 -0.37 -9.53
N GLN A 532 -9.79 0.55 -9.75
CA GLN A 532 -8.47 0.58 -9.10
C GLN A 532 -8.50 1.54 -7.92
N PHE A 533 -7.92 1.12 -6.80
CA PHE A 533 -7.74 1.94 -5.61
C PHE A 533 -6.27 2.34 -5.41
N PRO A 534 -5.96 3.47 -4.73
CA PRO A 534 -4.61 3.82 -4.32
C PRO A 534 -4.06 2.77 -3.35
N LEU A 535 -2.82 2.37 -3.56
CA LEU A 535 -2.06 1.59 -2.59
C LEU A 535 -1.28 2.54 -1.69
N ARG A 536 -1.49 2.43 -0.38
CA ARG A 536 -0.72 3.16 0.63
C ARG A 536 0.16 2.19 1.41
N PHE A 537 1.27 2.69 1.94
CA PHE A 537 2.23 1.85 2.65
C PHE A 537 2.46 2.37 4.07
N ASP A 538 2.47 1.43 5.01
CA ASP A 538 2.79 1.65 6.41
C ASP A 538 4.30 1.51 6.66
N SER A 539 4.74 1.93 7.84
CA SER A 539 6.11 1.70 8.34
C SER A 539 7.21 2.28 7.44
N LEU A 540 6.94 3.43 6.84
CA LEU A 540 7.93 4.18 6.07
C LEU A 540 8.83 5.02 6.99
N ASP A 541 10.09 5.21 6.61
CA ASP A 541 10.96 6.20 7.22
C ASP A 541 10.25 7.57 7.27
N ARG A 542 10.38 8.32 8.37
CA ARG A 542 9.79 9.66 8.53
C ARG A 542 10.11 10.57 7.34
N HIS A 543 11.27 10.37 6.70
CA HIS A 543 11.75 11.17 5.57
C HIS A 543 11.55 10.51 4.20
N ASP A 544 10.92 9.34 4.12
CA ASP A 544 10.71 8.52 2.90
C ASP A 544 11.88 8.63 1.89
N ARG A 545 13.09 8.31 2.33
CA ARG A 545 14.33 8.54 1.57
C ARG A 545 14.34 7.88 0.18
N TYR A 546 13.60 6.79 0.01
CA TYR A 546 13.54 6.01 -1.22
C TYR A 546 12.24 6.22 -2.01
N ALA A 547 11.45 7.24 -1.65
CA ALA A 547 10.19 7.59 -2.31
C ALA A 547 9.23 6.40 -2.48
N ASN A 548 9.12 5.57 -1.44
CA ASN A 548 8.33 4.35 -1.45
C ASN A 548 6.81 4.64 -1.44
N LYS A 549 6.38 5.82 -0.97
CA LYS A 549 4.96 6.23 -1.05
C LYS A 549 4.44 6.28 -2.49
N ASN A 550 5.33 6.57 -3.45
CA ASN A 550 4.99 6.68 -4.87
C ASN A 550 3.80 7.61 -5.17
N THR A 551 3.70 8.73 -4.44
CA THR A 551 2.59 9.70 -4.50
C THR A 551 2.39 10.29 -5.89
N VAL A 552 3.46 10.50 -6.67
CA VAL A 552 3.34 10.99 -8.05
C VAL A 552 2.56 10.00 -8.93
N LEU A 553 2.74 8.70 -8.76
CA LEU A 553 1.96 7.72 -9.51
C LEU A 553 0.49 7.75 -9.09
N PHE A 554 0.21 7.59 -7.79
CA PHE A 554 -1.14 7.42 -7.28
C PHE A 554 -1.96 8.72 -7.23
N ASP A 555 -1.37 9.83 -6.78
CA ASP A 555 -2.07 11.09 -6.51
C ASP A 555 -2.01 12.11 -7.67
N ILE A 556 -1.24 11.82 -8.73
CA ILE A 556 -1.15 12.65 -9.94
C ILE A 556 -1.49 11.82 -11.18
N ASN A 557 -0.65 10.85 -11.53
CA ASN A 557 -0.75 10.16 -12.82
C ASN A 557 -2.06 9.37 -12.98
N LEU A 558 -2.44 8.55 -12.00
CA LEU A 558 -3.65 7.72 -12.12
C LEU A 558 -4.95 8.54 -12.14
N ARG A 559 -5.01 9.66 -11.41
CA ARG A 559 -6.15 10.61 -11.48
C ARG A 559 -6.29 11.26 -12.86
N CYS A 560 -5.16 11.55 -13.51
CA CYS A 560 -5.14 12.05 -14.88
C CYS A 560 -5.62 11.01 -15.89
N LEU A 561 -5.19 9.76 -15.75
CA LEU A 561 -5.63 8.66 -16.63
C LEU A 561 -7.13 8.35 -16.48
N ASP A 562 -7.69 8.53 -15.27
CA ASP A 562 -9.12 8.36 -15.02
C ASP A 562 -9.99 9.35 -15.82
N GLY A 563 -9.46 10.53 -16.15
CA GLY A 563 -10.14 11.49 -17.02
C GLY A 563 -10.27 11.06 -18.48
N ILE A 564 -9.40 10.13 -18.92
CA ILE A 564 -9.32 9.69 -20.32
C ILE A 564 -10.14 8.41 -20.51
N GLN A 565 -9.57 7.25 -20.16
CA GLN A 565 -10.22 5.94 -20.28
C GLN A 565 -10.21 5.17 -18.96
N GLY A 566 -9.38 5.59 -18.00
CA GLY A 566 -9.21 4.94 -16.71
C GLY A 566 -7.74 4.60 -16.40
N PRO A 567 -7.40 4.34 -15.13
CA PRO A 567 -6.06 3.96 -14.71
C PRO A 567 -5.63 2.60 -15.27
N ALA A 568 -4.33 2.35 -15.35
CA ALA A 568 -3.81 1.00 -15.56
C ALA A 568 -3.94 0.17 -14.27
N TYR A 569 -4.01 -1.15 -14.41
CA TYR A 569 -3.99 -2.07 -13.26
C TYR A 569 -2.56 -2.17 -12.72
N VAL A 570 -2.39 -2.02 -11.40
CA VAL A 570 -1.07 -1.95 -10.73
C VAL A 570 -0.73 -3.20 -9.92
N GLY A 571 -1.45 -4.30 -10.12
CA GLY A 571 -1.13 -5.61 -9.55
C GLY A 571 -1.78 -5.95 -8.20
N SER A 572 -2.48 -5.00 -7.55
CA SER A 572 -3.20 -5.21 -6.28
C SER A 572 -4.29 -4.13 -6.07
N ALA A 573 -5.14 -4.31 -5.05
CA ALA A 573 -6.21 -3.37 -4.67
C ALA A 573 -7.12 -2.97 -5.85
N CYS A 574 -7.54 -3.97 -6.63
CA CYS A 574 -8.34 -3.77 -7.84
C CYS A 574 -9.51 -4.74 -7.87
N ILE A 575 -10.72 -4.21 -8.11
CA ILE A 575 -11.92 -5.02 -8.28
C ILE A 575 -12.24 -5.08 -9.76
N PHE A 576 -12.20 -6.29 -10.32
CA PHE A 576 -12.53 -6.59 -11.70
C PHE A 576 -13.97 -7.04 -11.84
N ARG A 577 -14.61 -6.70 -12.95
CA ARG A 577 -15.77 -7.41 -13.48
C ARG A 577 -15.27 -8.69 -14.14
N ARG A 578 -15.75 -9.86 -13.70
CA ARG A 578 -15.33 -11.17 -14.23
C ARG A 578 -15.44 -11.26 -15.75
N LYS A 579 -16.55 -10.80 -16.32
CA LYS A 579 -16.77 -10.74 -17.77
C LYS A 579 -15.73 -9.92 -18.53
N SER A 580 -15.09 -8.95 -17.89
CA SER A 580 -14.01 -8.19 -18.54
C SER A 580 -12.69 -8.96 -18.62
N LEU A 581 -12.54 -10.01 -17.81
CA LEU A 581 -11.40 -10.93 -17.84
C LEU A 581 -11.60 -12.08 -18.83
N THR A 582 -12.76 -12.23 -19.47
CA THR A 582 -12.99 -13.31 -20.46
C THR A 582 -12.43 -13.00 -21.85
N GLY A 583 -11.75 -11.86 -22.03
CA GLY A 583 -11.29 -11.38 -23.34
C GLY A 583 -12.45 -10.97 -24.25
N SER A 584 -13.63 -10.71 -23.68
CA SER A 584 -14.80 -10.25 -24.43
C SER A 584 -14.79 -8.72 -24.56
N ASP A 585 -15.37 -8.24 -25.64
CA ASP A 585 -15.56 -6.83 -25.90
C ASP A 585 -16.53 -6.18 -24.89
N SER A 586 -16.27 -4.90 -24.55
CA SER A 586 -17.22 -4.14 -23.73
C SER A 586 -18.58 -4.05 -24.42
N PRO A 587 -19.71 -4.15 -23.68
CA PRO A 587 -21.02 -3.91 -24.25
C PRO A 587 -21.07 -2.50 -24.85
N VAL A 588 -21.60 -2.38 -26.07
CA VAL A 588 -21.75 -1.09 -26.75
C VAL A 588 -22.76 -0.26 -25.97
N SER A 589 -22.38 0.96 -25.54
CA SER A 589 -23.38 1.85 -24.91
C SER A 589 -24.46 2.15 -25.94
N SER A 590 -25.70 1.73 -25.69
CA SER A 590 -26.82 2.15 -26.53
C SER A 590 -26.86 3.68 -26.50
N LYS A 591 -26.61 4.32 -27.64
CA LYS A 591 -27.05 5.70 -27.82
C LYS A 591 -28.57 5.70 -27.64
N ARG A 592 -29.12 6.76 -27.02
CA ARG A 592 -30.58 6.95 -26.88
C ARG A 592 -31.29 6.46 -28.14
N PRO A 593 -32.31 5.59 -28.04
CA PRO A 593 -33.05 5.19 -29.22
C PRO A 593 -33.66 6.46 -29.82
N SER A 594 -33.17 6.89 -30.98
CA SER A 594 -33.92 7.87 -31.77
C SER A 594 -35.19 7.14 -32.19
N MET A 595 -36.35 7.73 -31.94
CA MET A 595 -37.66 7.18 -32.35
C MET A 595 -37.58 6.60 -33.76
N VAL A 596 -37.60 5.27 -33.86
CA VAL A 596 -37.82 4.58 -35.12
C VAL A 596 -39.31 4.69 -35.39
N GLN A 597 -39.68 5.55 -36.33
CA GLN A 597 -40.99 5.46 -36.96
C GLN A 597 -41.04 4.15 -37.75
N VAL A 598 -41.85 3.22 -37.25
CA VAL A 598 -42.20 2.00 -37.97
C VAL A 598 -43.10 2.40 -39.13
N HIS A 599 -42.63 2.23 -40.36
CA HIS A 599 -43.49 2.13 -41.53
C HIS A 599 -43.54 0.66 -41.93
N SER A 600 -44.72 0.07 -41.72
CA SER A 600 -45.09 -1.26 -42.21
C SER A 600 -45.24 -1.21 -43.73
N LYS A 601 -44.46 -2.03 -44.44
CA LYS A 601 -44.88 -2.56 -45.74
C LYS A 601 -44.78 -4.08 -45.66
N GLN A 602 -45.96 -4.68 -45.78
CA GLN A 602 -46.18 -6.08 -46.14
C GLN A 602 -45.57 -6.32 -47.52
N ASP A 603 -44.90 -7.45 -47.69
CA ASP A 603 -44.93 -8.21 -48.93
C ASP A 603 -44.84 -9.70 -48.57
N GLU A 604 -45.88 -10.42 -48.97
CA GLU A 604 -46.00 -11.88 -48.95
C GLU A 604 -45.14 -12.47 -50.08
N ASN A 605 -44.43 -13.57 -49.82
CA ASN A 605 -44.37 -14.76 -50.70
C ASN A 605 -43.39 -15.83 -50.19
N GLY A 606 -43.87 -17.07 -50.14
CA GLY A 606 -43.09 -18.27 -50.43
C GLY A 606 -42.61 -19.11 -49.24
N GLU A 607 -43.47 -20.02 -48.77
CA GLU A 607 -43.03 -21.26 -48.13
C GLU A 607 -42.27 -22.13 -49.16
N GLU A 608 -41.01 -22.44 -48.88
CA GLU A 608 -40.33 -23.73 -49.18
C GLU A 608 -38.82 -23.62 -48.84
N ALA A 609 -38.47 -23.68 -47.55
CA ALA A 609 -37.07 -23.85 -47.12
C ALA A 609 -36.97 -24.29 -45.64
N SER A 610 -37.56 -25.43 -45.25
CA SER A 610 -37.58 -25.86 -43.83
C SER A 610 -36.80 -27.14 -43.51
N ILE A 611 -35.86 -27.59 -44.35
CA ILE A 611 -35.08 -28.83 -44.06
C ILE A 611 -33.55 -28.64 -44.17
N THR A 612 -33.04 -27.61 -44.86
CA THR A 612 -31.59 -27.33 -44.96
C THR A 612 -31.07 -26.25 -44.00
N ALA A 613 -31.94 -25.42 -43.43
CA ALA A 613 -31.54 -24.37 -42.47
C ALA A 613 -31.15 -24.93 -41.08
N ALA A 614 -31.80 -26.02 -40.65
CA ALA A 614 -31.53 -26.66 -39.35
C ALA A 614 -30.09 -27.20 -39.24
N THR A 615 -29.54 -27.73 -40.34
CA THR A 615 -28.18 -28.30 -40.35
C THR A 615 -27.05 -27.26 -40.40
N ASP A 616 -27.33 -26.05 -40.87
CA ASP A 616 -26.34 -24.97 -40.91
C ASP A 616 -26.35 -24.15 -39.62
N GLU A 617 -27.52 -23.97 -38.99
CA GLU A 617 -27.61 -23.45 -37.62
C GLU A 617 -26.92 -24.37 -36.61
N GLU A 618 -27.14 -25.70 -36.69
CA GLU A 618 -26.43 -26.67 -35.84
C GLU A 618 -24.90 -26.65 -36.06
N LYS A 619 -24.43 -26.49 -37.30
CA LYS A 619 -22.98 -26.36 -37.58
C LYS A 619 -22.40 -25.05 -37.05
N GLU A 620 -23.11 -23.94 -37.12
CA GLU A 620 -22.66 -22.66 -36.54
C GLU A 620 -22.67 -22.69 -35.01
N LEU A 621 -23.66 -23.35 -34.40
CA LEU A 621 -23.72 -23.58 -32.95
C LEU A 621 -22.58 -24.50 -32.49
N LEU A 622 -22.30 -25.57 -33.23
CA LEU A 622 -21.16 -26.47 -32.99
C LEU A 622 -19.81 -25.75 -33.17
N LYS A 623 -19.66 -24.89 -34.18
CA LYS A 623 -18.45 -24.05 -34.35
C LYS A 623 -18.29 -23.04 -33.21
N SER A 624 -19.39 -22.44 -32.74
CA SER A 624 -19.37 -21.53 -31.59
C SER A 624 -18.95 -22.28 -30.32
N GLN A 625 -19.55 -23.44 -30.06
CA GLN A 625 -19.20 -24.30 -28.92
C GLN A 625 -17.74 -24.77 -28.99
N MET A 626 -17.26 -25.20 -30.16
CA MET A 626 -15.86 -25.58 -30.35
C MET A 626 -14.90 -24.40 -30.14
N ASN A 627 -15.29 -23.18 -30.54
CA ASN A 627 -14.50 -21.97 -30.27
C ASN A 627 -14.48 -21.63 -28.77
N ASP A 628 -15.59 -21.79 -28.07
CA ASP A 628 -15.68 -21.56 -26.62
C ASP A 628 -14.89 -22.62 -25.83
N GLU A 629 -14.92 -23.89 -26.24
CA GLU A 629 -14.09 -24.95 -25.66
C GLU A 629 -12.59 -24.68 -25.86
N ASN A 630 -12.18 -24.24 -27.05
CA ASN A 630 -10.79 -23.85 -27.31
C ASN A 630 -10.39 -22.60 -26.50
N LYS A 631 -11.35 -21.72 -26.18
CA LYS A 631 -11.08 -20.49 -25.44
C LYS A 631 -11.00 -20.71 -23.93
N PHE A 632 -11.99 -21.37 -23.34
CA PHE A 632 -12.16 -21.51 -21.89
C PHE A 632 -11.77 -22.89 -21.34
N GLY A 633 -11.62 -23.89 -22.22
CA GLY A 633 -11.48 -25.30 -21.86
C GLY A 633 -12.84 -26.03 -21.80
N LYS A 634 -12.79 -27.32 -21.50
CA LYS A 634 -13.96 -28.23 -21.58
C LYS A 634 -14.93 -28.14 -20.39
N SER A 635 -14.62 -27.33 -19.38
CA SER A 635 -15.44 -27.22 -18.16
C SER A 635 -16.73 -26.43 -18.43
N THR A 636 -17.88 -27.08 -18.28
CA THR A 636 -19.19 -26.45 -18.51
C THR A 636 -19.53 -25.32 -17.53
N PRO A 637 -19.18 -25.38 -16.22
CA PRO A 637 -19.40 -24.25 -15.32
C PRO A 637 -18.62 -23.00 -15.73
N ILE A 638 -17.39 -23.17 -16.24
CA ILE A 638 -16.57 -22.03 -16.69
C ILE A 638 -17.17 -21.40 -17.94
N MET A 639 -17.62 -22.21 -18.92
CA MET A 639 -18.30 -21.67 -20.10
C MET A 639 -19.59 -20.94 -19.72
N ASN A 640 -20.42 -21.51 -18.83
CA ASN A 640 -21.64 -20.87 -18.35
C ASN A 640 -21.37 -19.58 -17.56
N SER A 641 -20.28 -19.53 -16.79
CA SER A 641 -19.86 -18.32 -16.07
C SER A 641 -19.51 -17.16 -17.01
N SER A 642 -19.09 -17.45 -18.24
CA SER A 642 -18.77 -16.43 -19.24
C SER A 642 -20.02 -15.86 -19.92
N LEU A 643 -21.12 -16.63 -19.95
CA LEU A 643 -22.38 -16.28 -20.60
C LEU A 643 -23.33 -15.51 -19.67
N THR A 644 -23.26 -15.77 -18.36
CA THR A 644 -24.18 -15.21 -17.35
C THR A 644 -23.61 -13.93 -16.72
N GLU A 645 -24.39 -12.84 -16.67
CA GLU A 645 -23.95 -11.58 -16.06
C GLU A 645 -24.21 -11.50 -14.55
N GLU A 646 -25.24 -12.20 -14.07
CA GLU A 646 -25.64 -12.19 -12.65
C GLU A 646 -24.79 -13.13 -11.78
N GLY A 647 -24.10 -14.08 -12.41
CA GLY A 647 -23.28 -15.09 -11.73
C GLY A 647 -24.11 -16.12 -10.96
N GLY A 648 -23.47 -16.78 -9.99
CA GLY A 648 -24.09 -17.81 -9.16
C GLY A 648 -23.94 -19.24 -9.68
N ILE A 649 -24.29 -20.19 -8.82
CA ILE A 649 -24.18 -21.64 -9.07
C ILE A 649 -25.58 -22.22 -9.17
N ASP A 650 -25.73 -23.27 -9.99
CA ASP A 650 -26.96 -24.05 -10.03
C ASP A 650 -27.24 -24.69 -8.65
N PRO A 651 -28.37 -24.36 -7.99
CA PRO A 651 -28.72 -24.89 -6.67
C PRO A 651 -28.81 -26.43 -6.60
N SER A 652 -28.95 -27.10 -7.75
CA SER A 652 -29.03 -28.57 -7.84
C SER A 652 -27.66 -29.26 -7.77
N SER A 653 -26.55 -28.51 -7.88
CA SER A 653 -25.20 -29.07 -7.88
C SER A 653 -24.73 -29.46 -6.47
N SER A 654 -24.28 -30.69 -6.27
CA SER A 654 -23.71 -31.10 -4.98
C SER A 654 -22.31 -30.53 -4.76
N GLN A 655 -22.00 -30.16 -3.51
CA GLN A 655 -20.71 -29.58 -3.15
C GLN A 655 -19.52 -30.49 -3.50
N GLU A 656 -19.68 -31.81 -3.40
CA GLU A 656 -18.64 -32.77 -3.79
C GLU A 656 -18.33 -32.75 -5.30
N VAL A 657 -19.36 -32.60 -6.14
CA VAL A 657 -19.18 -32.52 -7.60
C VAL A 657 -18.47 -31.22 -7.95
N LEU A 658 -18.86 -30.11 -7.33
CA LEU A 658 -18.20 -28.81 -7.53
C LEU A 658 -16.74 -28.83 -7.07
N LEU A 659 -16.42 -29.48 -5.95
CA LEU A 659 -15.05 -29.62 -5.47
C LEU A 659 -14.19 -30.49 -6.39
N LYS A 660 -14.73 -31.60 -6.92
CA LYS A 660 -14.03 -32.44 -7.90
C LYS A 660 -13.74 -31.67 -9.19
N GLU A 661 -14.72 -30.91 -9.67
CA GLU A 661 -14.55 -30.05 -10.85
C GLU A 661 -13.55 -28.92 -10.57
N ALA A 662 -13.59 -28.30 -9.40
CA ALA A 662 -12.64 -27.26 -8.99
C ALA A 662 -11.19 -27.78 -8.97
N ILE A 663 -10.98 -29.02 -8.50
CA ILE A 663 -9.67 -29.70 -8.56
C ILE A 663 -9.25 -29.93 -10.02
N HIS A 664 -10.17 -30.36 -10.89
CA HIS A 664 -9.89 -30.59 -12.31
C HIS A 664 -9.44 -29.30 -13.03
N VAL A 665 -10.16 -28.20 -12.86
CA VAL A 665 -9.86 -26.92 -13.53
C VAL A 665 -8.61 -26.22 -12.99
N MET A 666 -8.12 -26.63 -11.81
CA MET A 666 -6.87 -26.17 -11.22
C MET A 666 -5.64 -26.95 -11.71
N GLY A 667 -5.85 -28.03 -12.48
CA GLY A 667 -4.79 -28.90 -12.97
C GLY A 667 -3.79 -28.18 -13.87
N SER A 668 -2.52 -28.62 -13.83
CA SER A 668 -1.43 -27.95 -14.55
C SER A 668 -1.59 -28.03 -16.07
N LYS A 669 -2.30 -29.05 -16.56
CA LYS A 669 -2.60 -29.30 -17.97
C LYS A 669 -3.83 -28.56 -18.48
N TYR A 670 -4.63 -27.94 -17.60
CA TYR A 670 -5.89 -27.33 -18.01
C TYR A 670 -5.68 -26.18 -19.00
N GLU A 671 -4.56 -25.47 -18.86
CA GLU A 671 -4.21 -24.34 -19.73
C GLU A 671 -3.63 -24.80 -21.08
N ASP A 672 -3.24 -26.07 -21.22
CA ASP A 672 -2.73 -26.62 -22.47
C ASP A 672 -3.81 -26.57 -23.55
N ARG A 673 -3.49 -25.96 -24.70
CA ARG A 673 -4.40 -25.83 -25.85
C ARG A 673 -5.65 -24.98 -25.57
N THR A 674 -5.63 -24.16 -24.52
CA THR A 674 -6.65 -23.13 -24.27
C THR A 674 -6.09 -21.73 -24.50
N LEU A 675 -6.95 -20.71 -24.51
CA LEU A 675 -6.54 -19.31 -24.64
C LEU A 675 -6.34 -18.60 -23.28
N TRP A 676 -6.29 -19.36 -22.17
CA TRP A 676 -5.97 -18.84 -20.84
C TRP A 676 -4.57 -18.21 -20.81
N GLY A 677 -4.48 -17.00 -20.24
CA GLY A 677 -3.29 -16.16 -20.21
C GLY A 677 -2.95 -15.45 -21.52
N TYR A 678 -3.45 -15.93 -22.66
CA TYR A 678 -3.21 -15.30 -23.96
C TYR A 678 -4.32 -14.30 -24.31
N GLU A 679 -5.59 -14.72 -24.20
CA GLU A 679 -6.76 -13.87 -24.41
C GLU A 679 -7.66 -13.77 -23.17
N VAL A 680 -7.66 -14.80 -22.32
CA VAL A 680 -8.52 -14.93 -21.13
C VAL A 680 -7.71 -14.80 -19.84
N GLY A 681 -8.25 -14.14 -18.83
CA GLY A 681 -7.63 -13.94 -17.52
C GLY A 681 -6.54 -12.88 -17.53
N LEU A 682 -5.64 -12.97 -16.55
CA LEU A 682 -4.42 -12.17 -16.50
C LEU A 682 -3.44 -12.61 -17.58
N SER A 683 -2.85 -11.64 -18.27
CA SER A 683 -2.00 -11.88 -19.43
C SER A 683 -0.64 -12.49 -19.07
N TYR A 684 -0.25 -13.50 -19.83
CA TYR A 684 1.09 -14.10 -19.81
C TYR A 684 2.03 -13.37 -20.77
N GLY A 685 3.34 -13.65 -20.65
CA GLY A 685 4.37 -13.20 -21.59
C GLY A 685 5.17 -11.97 -21.16
N SER A 686 4.77 -11.29 -20.08
CA SER A 686 5.59 -10.25 -19.43
C SER A 686 5.53 -10.37 -17.92
N ILE A 687 6.61 -9.98 -17.24
CA ILE A 687 6.65 -9.80 -15.79
C ILE A 687 5.66 -8.70 -15.35
N ALA A 688 5.45 -7.68 -16.19
CA ALA A 688 4.44 -6.63 -16.01
C ALA A 688 3.07 -7.09 -16.53
N ALA A 689 2.63 -8.27 -16.08
CA ALA A 689 1.35 -8.87 -16.46
C ALA A 689 0.15 -7.97 -16.12
N ASP A 690 0.29 -7.15 -15.08
CA ASP A 690 -0.70 -6.16 -14.64
C ASP A 690 -0.98 -5.09 -15.71
N THR A 691 0.07 -4.43 -16.18
CA THR A 691 0.02 -3.40 -17.22
C THR A 691 -0.45 -4.00 -18.54
N LEU A 692 0.08 -5.17 -18.92
CA LEU A 692 -0.32 -5.86 -20.14
C LEU A 692 -1.82 -6.22 -20.15
N THR A 693 -2.34 -6.71 -19.02
CA THR A 693 -3.77 -7.04 -18.89
C THR A 693 -4.62 -5.78 -19.07
N SER A 694 -4.24 -4.66 -18.44
CA SER A 694 -4.98 -3.40 -18.59
C SER A 694 -4.98 -2.86 -20.02
N LEU A 695 -3.86 -2.99 -20.74
CA LEU A 695 -3.76 -2.62 -22.15
C LEU A 695 -4.74 -3.43 -23.01
N LYS A 696 -4.76 -4.77 -22.86
CA LYS A 696 -5.68 -5.62 -23.62
C LYS A 696 -7.14 -5.28 -23.33
N MET A 697 -7.50 -5.15 -22.05
CA MET A 697 -8.86 -4.80 -21.65
C MET A 697 -9.31 -3.44 -22.23
N HIS A 698 -8.44 -2.41 -22.19
CA HIS A 698 -8.75 -1.10 -22.75
C HIS A 698 -8.82 -1.13 -24.28
N CYS A 699 -8.03 -1.98 -24.96
CA CYS A 699 -8.14 -2.24 -26.39
C CYS A 699 -9.48 -2.89 -26.78
N HIS A 700 -10.07 -3.71 -25.90
CA HIS A 700 -11.43 -4.27 -26.06
C HIS A 700 -12.56 -3.25 -25.78
N GLY A 701 -12.20 -2.02 -25.41
CA GLY A 701 -13.12 -0.91 -25.17
C GLY A 701 -13.63 -0.78 -23.75
N TRP A 702 -13.17 -1.63 -22.82
CA TRP A 702 -13.49 -1.48 -21.42
C TRP A 702 -12.91 -0.17 -20.86
N ARG A 703 -13.65 0.42 -19.94
CA ARG A 703 -13.19 1.57 -19.14
C ARG A 703 -12.80 1.09 -17.76
N SER A 704 -11.89 1.82 -17.13
CA SER A 704 -11.57 1.61 -15.72
C SER A 704 -11.82 2.88 -14.93
N VAL A 705 -11.91 2.73 -13.62
CA VAL A 705 -12.19 3.84 -12.69
C VAL A 705 -11.11 3.88 -11.63
N TYR A 706 -10.68 5.08 -11.26
CA TYR A 706 -9.83 5.30 -10.11
C TYR A 706 -10.67 5.86 -8.95
N CYS A 707 -10.69 5.17 -7.81
CA CYS A 707 -11.46 5.60 -6.64
C CYS A 707 -10.53 5.93 -5.47
N MET A 708 -10.63 7.15 -4.96
CA MET A 708 -9.86 7.65 -3.82
C MET A 708 -10.81 8.09 -2.70
N PRO A 709 -11.30 7.17 -1.86
CA PRO A 709 -12.09 7.54 -0.69
C PRO A 709 -11.31 8.37 0.32
N LYS A 710 -12.06 9.04 1.21
CA LYS A 710 -11.49 9.91 2.26
C LYS A 710 -10.54 9.15 3.20
N ARG A 711 -10.92 7.94 3.61
CA ARG A 711 -10.04 7.01 4.32
C ARG A 711 -9.35 6.13 3.30
N ASP A 712 -8.02 6.00 3.41
CA ASP A 712 -7.25 5.14 2.52
C ASP A 712 -7.86 3.73 2.47
N PRO A 713 -8.15 3.19 1.28
CA PRO A 713 -8.90 1.95 1.14
C PRO A 713 -8.07 0.72 1.56
N PHE A 714 -6.84 0.66 1.05
CA PHE A 714 -5.91 -0.43 1.29
C PHE A 714 -4.57 0.13 1.77
N ARG A 715 -3.98 -0.58 2.73
CA ARG A 715 -2.65 -0.29 3.26
C ARG A 715 -1.81 -1.56 3.25
N GLY A 716 -0.49 -1.43 3.25
CA GLY A 716 0.38 -2.59 3.36
C GLY A 716 1.84 -2.24 3.59
N THR A 717 2.73 -3.21 3.42
CA THR A 717 4.17 -3.01 3.68
C THR A 717 4.93 -2.72 2.39
N ALA A 718 5.81 -1.72 2.44
CA ALA A 718 6.75 -1.41 1.35
C ALA A 718 8.13 -2.05 1.59
N PRO A 719 8.95 -2.25 0.54
CA PRO A 719 10.34 -2.65 0.70
C PRO A 719 11.11 -1.66 1.58
N ILE A 720 11.83 -2.17 2.57
CA ILE A 720 12.48 -1.35 3.60
C ILE A 720 13.86 -0.87 3.12
N ASN A 721 14.61 -1.70 2.39
CA ASN A 721 15.97 -1.37 1.96
C ASN A 721 16.06 -0.94 0.47
N LEU A 722 17.15 -0.23 0.13
CA LEU A 722 17.39 0.30 -1.22
C LEU A 722 17.60 -0.80 -2.26
N THR A 723 18.30 -1.88 -1.92
CA THR A 723 18.62 -2.96 -2.87
C THR A 723 17.34 -3.64 -3.37
N ASP A 724 16.42 -3.94 -2.46
CA ASP A 724 15.13 -4.56 -2.77
C ASP A 724 14.23 -3.64 -3.58
N ARG A 725 14.26 -2.34 -3.25
CA ARG A 725 13.55 -1.32 -4.01
C ARG A 725 14.10 -1.20 -5.44
N LEU A 726 15.42 -1.23 -5.64
CA LEU A 726 16.03 -1.23 -6.97
C LEU A 726 15.73 -2.51 -7.76
N ASN A 727 15.73 -3.68 -7.12
CA ASN A 727 15.32 -4.93 -7.75
C ASN A 727 13.85 -4.91 -8.16
N GLN A 728 12.98 -4.26 -7.38
CA GLN A 728 11.58 -4.05 -7.75
C GLN A 728 11.47 -3.16 -9.00
N VAL A 729 12.16 -2.03 -9.04
CA VAL A 729 12.17 -1.15 -10.23
C VAL A 729 12.76 -1.86 -11.45
N LEU A 730 13.81 -2.66 -11.27
CA LEU A 730 14.38 -3.48 -12.35
C LEU A 730 13.33 -4.42 -12.96
N ARG A 731 12.54 -5.12 -12.13
CA ARG A 731 11.46 -5.99 -12.61
C ARG A 731 10.40 -5.23 -13.40
N TRP A 732 10.03 -4.03 -12.93
CA TRP A 732 9.08 -3.17 -13.65
C TRP A 732 9.63 -2.72 -15.00
N ALA A 733 10.90 -2.30 -15.05
CA ALA A 733 11.55 -1.86 -16.28
C ALA A 733 11.70 -3.02 -17.29
N VAL A 734 12.14 -4.19 -16.85
CA VAL A 734 12.22 -5.39 -17.71
C VAL A 734 10.84 -5.78 -18.23
N GLY A 735 9.82 -5.83 -17.36
CA GLY A 735 8.45 -6.14 -17.78
C GLY A 735 7.89 -5.14 -18.80
N SER A 736 8.20 -3.85 -18.63
CA SER A 736 7.79 -2.77 -19.55
C SER A 736 8.42 -2.95 -20.94
N LEU A 737 9.72 -3.28 -20.99
CA LEU A 737 10.42 -3.55 -22.24
C LEU A 737 9.99 -4.86 -22.90
N GLN A 738 9.66 -5.89 -22.11
CA GLN A 738 9.07 -7.12 -22.64
C GLN A 738 7.75 -6.85 -23.35
N ILE A 739 6.89 -5.97 -22.81
CA ILE A 739 5.66 -5.55 -23.49
C ILE A 739 6.00 -4.84 -24.81
N LEU A 740 6.95 -3.89 -24.78
CA LEU A 740 7.35 -3.12 -25.96
C LEU A 740 7.86 -4.01 -27.11
N PHE A 741 8.68 -5.03 -26.80
CA PHE A 741 9.24 -5.97 -27.77
C PHE A 741 8.34 -7.17 -28.07
N SER A 742 7.16 -7.26 -27.43
CA SER A 742 6.18 -8.31 -27.71
C SER A 742 5.23 -7.92 -28.84
N HIS A 743 4.41 -8.89 -29.28
CA HIS A 743 3.28 -8.63 -30.17
C HIS A 743 2.27 -7.59 -29.61
N HIS A 744 2.24 -7.39 -28.29
CA HIS A 744 1.36 -6.44 -27.63
C HIS A 744 1.96 -5.03 -27.50
N CYS A 745 2.89 -4.67 -28.37
CA CYS A 745 3.50 -3.34 -28.40
C CYS A 745 2.43 -2.23 -28.57
N PRO A 746 2.28 -1.28 -27.61
CA PRO A 746 1.24 -0.25 -27.67
C PRO A 746 1.30 0.67 -28.91
N LEU A 747 2.45 0.71 -29.60
CA LEU A 747 2.64 1.48 -30.84
C LEU A 747 1.80 0.92 -31.99
N LEU A 748 1.66 -0.42 -32.07
CA LEU A 748 1.05 -1.10 -33.22
C LEU A 748 -0.20 -1.91 -32.83
N TYR A 749 -0.24 -2.42 -31.61
CA TYR A 749 -1.31 -3.29 -31.14
C TYR A 749 -2.64 -2.53 -30.97
N GLY A 750 -3.75 -3.15 -31.37
CA GLY A 750 -5.09 -2.59 -31.20
C GLY A 750 -5.37 -1.32 -32.03
N LEU A 751 -4.63 -1.09 -33.13
CA LEU A 751 -4.90 0.02 -34.06
C LEU A 751 -6.18 -0.23 -34.88
N SER A 752 -6.43 -1.48 -35.29
CA SER A 752 -7.57 -1.87 -36.13
C SER A 752 -8.92 -1.73 -35.44
N GLY A 753 -8.98 -1.89 -34.11
CA GLY A 753 -10.23 -1.87 -33.35
C GLY A 753 -10.75 -0.47 -32.98
N GLY A 754 -9.90 0.57 -32.99
CA GLY A 754 -10.29 1.96 -32.73
C GLY A 754 -10.84 2.27 -31.31
N ARG A 755 -10.89 1.31 -30.39
CA ARG A 755 -11.51 1.46 -29.05
C ARG A 755 -10.58 2.00 -27.96
N LEU A 756 -9.26 1.97 -28.18
CA LEU A 756 -8.28 2.59 -27.29
C LEU A 756 -8.14 4.08 -27.64
N LYS A 757 -8.43 4.97 -26.69
CA LYS A 757 -8.31 6.42 -26.92
C LYS A 757 -6.86 6.82 -27.22
N GLY A 758 -6.67 7.78 -28.14
CA GLY A 758 -5.33 8.25 -28.53
C GLY A 758 -4.45 8.71 -27.36
N LEU A 759 -5.00 9.51 -26.43
CA LEU A 759 -4.26 9.94 -25.23
C LEU A 759 -3.93 8.77 -24.29
N GLN A 760 -4.82 7.77 -24.19
CA GLN A 760 -4.56 6.56 -23.40
C GLN A 760 -3.44 5.73 -24.03
N ARG A 761 -3.39 5.65 -25.36
CA ARG A 761 -2.30 5.00 -26.09
C ARG A 761 -0.96 5.68 -25.80
N ILE A 762 -0.91 7.01 -25.84
CA ILE A 762 0.30 7.77 -25.48
C ILE A 762 0.74 7.45 -24.05
N ALA A 763 -0.20 7.33 -23.09
CA ALA A 763 0.12 6.92 -21.74
C ALA A 763 0.75 5.51 -21.67
N TYR A 764 0.19 4.52 -22.36
CA TYR A 764 0.77 3.17 -22.43
C TYR A 764 2.13 3.15 -23.15
N ILE A 765 2.32 3.97 -24.17
CA ILE A 765 3.62 4.17 -24.80
C ILE A 765 4.62 4.70 -23.77
N ASN A 766 4.27 5.77 -23.04
CA ASN A 766 5.11 6.32 -21.97
C ASN A 766 5.52 5.24 -20.95
N SER A 767 4.55 4.48 -20.46
CA SER A 767 4.77 3.40 -19.48
C SER A 767 5.61 2.23 -20.01
N THR A 768 5.77 2.07 -21.32
CA THR A 768 6.59 0.99 -21.91
C THR A 768 7.96 1.46 -22.36
N VAL A 769 8.10 2.72 -22.82
CA VAL A 769 9.35 3.27 -23.35
C VAL A 769 10.19 4.01 -22.30
N TYR A 770 9.65 4.37 -21.13
CA TYR A 770 10.39 5.14 -20.11
C TYR A 770 11.78 4.56 -19.74
N PRO A 771 12.05 3.24 -19.74
CA PRO A 771 13.37 2.73 -19.38
C PRO A 771 14.46 3.21 -20.34
N PHE A 772 14.14 3.49 -21.62
CA PHE A 772 15.13 3.99 -22.59
C PHE A 772 15.65 5.38 -22.26
N SER A 773 14.90 6.19 -21.51
CA SER A 773 15.38 7.49 -21.03
C SER A 773 16.57 7.36 -20.05
N SER A 774 16.91 6.15 -19.61
CA SER A 774 18.14 5.88 -18.84
C SER A 774 19.43 6.18 -19.60
N ILE A 775 19.48 5.91 -20.91
CA ILE A 775 20.68 6.11 -21.74
C ILE A 775 21.05 7.61 -21.85
N PRO A 776 20.16 8.50 -22.34
CA PRO A 776 20.48 9.91 -22.42
C PRO A 776 20.68 10.54 -21.04
N LEU A 777 19.95 10.07 -20.02
CA LEU A 777 20.15 10.57 -18.66
C LEU A 777 21.53 10.19 -18.10
N LEU A 778 21.99 8.95 -18.32
CA LEU A 778 23.34 8.52 -17.92
C LEU A 778 24.41 9.42 -18.55
N ILE A 779 24.30 9.67 -19.86
CA ILE A 779 25.20 10.55 -20.59
C ILE A 779 25.15 11.96 -20.01
N TYR A 780 23.95 12.51 -19.82
CA TYR A 780 23.75 13.86 -19.29
C TYR A 780 24.29 14.05 -17.87
N CYS A 781 24.31 12.99 -17.05
CA CYS A 781 24.91 13.00 -15.71
C CYS A 781 26.45 12.96 -15.73
N ILE A 782 27.07 12.48 -16.81
CA ILE A 782 28.54 12.38 -16.97
C ILE A 782 29.11 13.62 -17.67
N VAL A 783 28.33 14.20 -18.58
CA VAL A 783 28.72 15.38 -19.38
C VAL A 783 29.29 16.54 -18.53
N PRO A 784 28.72 16.95 -17.38
CA PRO A 784 29.29 17.99 -16.53
C PRO A 784 30.71 17.68 -16.04
N ALA A 785 30.98 16.43 -15.68
CA ALA A 785 32.30 16.00 -15.25
C ALA A 785 33.32 16.09 -16.39
N ILE A 786 32.93 15.69 -17.61
CA ILE A 786 33.78 15.83 -18.81
C ILE A 786 34.08 17.30 -19.11
N CYS A 787 33.09 18.19 -18.95
CA CYS A 787 33.27 19.63 -19.16
C CYS A 787 34.26 20.26 -18.17
N LEU A 788 34.26 19.77 -16.92
CA LEU A 788 35.20 20.20 -15.89
C LEU A 788 36.62 19.66 -16.15
N LEU A 789 36.75 18.43 -16.65
CA LEU A 789 38.05 17.79 -16.89
C LEU A 789 38.76 18.22 -18.19
N THR A 790 37.98 18.59 -19.22
CA THR A 790 38.53 18.93 -20.55
C THR A 790 38.60 20.43 -20.80
N ASP A 791 38.12 21.23 -19.84
CA ASP A 791 37.85 22.66 -19.94
C ASP A 791 36.93 23.09 -21.12
N LYS A 792 36.38 22.15 -21.89
CA LYS A 792 35.41 22.43 -22.94
C LYS A 792 34.01 22.62 -22.37
N PHE A 793 33.17 23.41 -23.05
CA PHE A 793 31.79 23.64 -22.64
C PHE A 793 30.79 23.33 -23.76
N ILE A 794 29.57 23.00 -23.35
CA ILE A 794 28.50 22.49 -24.22
C ILE A 794 27.75 23.61 -24.95
N THR A 795 27.83 24.83 -24.40
CA THR A 795 27.10 26.00 -24.88
C THR A 795 28.10 27.09 -25.25
N PRO A 796 27.94 27.78 -26.39
CA PRO A 796 28.75 28.96 -26.70
C PRO A 796 28.41 30.12 -25.74
N SER A 797 29.14 31.24 -25.85
CA SER A 797 28.77 32.48 -25.16
C SER A 797 27.34 32.87 -25.53
N VAL A 798 26.48 33.03 -24.51
CA VAL A 798 25.04 33.20 -24.69
C VAL A 798 24.70 34.69 -24.82
N ASP A 799 24.01 35.07 -25.89
CA ASP A 799 23.51 36.44 -26.07
C ASP A 799 22.42 36.79 -25.06
N THR A 800 22.16 38.09 -24.84
CA THR A 800 21.16 38.57 -23.87
C THR A 800 19.78 37.94 -24.09
N PHE A 801 19.33 37.83 -25.35
CA PHE A 801 18.04 37.21 -25.68
C PHE A 801 18.01 35.72 -25.30
N ALA A 802 19.04 34.96 -25.64
CA ALA A 802 19.11 33.54 -25.32
C ALA A 802 19.21 33.30 -23.80
N SER A 803 19.91 34.18 -23.08
CA SER A 803 19.96 34.15 -21.62
C SER A 803 18.58 34.36 -20.98
N LEU A 804 17.78 35.29 -21.53
CA LEU A 804 16.38 35.48 -21.10
C LEU A 804 15.51 34.24 -21.37
N VAL A 805 15.65 33.61 -22.55
CA VAL A 805 14.91 32.38 -22.88
C VAL A 805 15.29 31.24 -21.93
N PHE A 806 16.59 31.06 -21.63
CA PHE A 806 17.05 30.00 -20.73
C PHE A 806 16.57 30.23 -19.29
N THR A 807 16.61 31.49 -18.83
CA THR A 807 16.09 31.87 -17.52
C THR A 807 14.58 31.66 -17.44
N ALA A 808 13.84 32.08 -18.46
CA ALA A 808 12.39 31.87 -18.54
C ALA A 808 12.04 30.37 -18.57
N LEU A 809 12.80 29.55 -19.30
CA LEU A 809 12.63 28.11 -19.30
C LEU A 809 12.85 27.53 -17.90
N PHE A 810 13.93 27.91 -17.21
CA PHE A 810 14.21 27.45 -15.85
C PHE A 810 13.06 27.82 -14.90
N ILE A 811 12.61 29.07 -14.89
CA ILE A 811 11.47 29.52 -14.08
C ILE A 811 10.20 28.75 -14.42
N SER A 812 9.93 28.49 -15.71
CA SER A 812 8.74 27.74 -16.14
C SER A 812 8.72 26.30 -15.61
N ILE A 813 9.88 25.67 -15.41
CA ILE A 813 9.98 24.33 -14.83
C ILE A 813 9.47 24.37 -13.38
N PHE A 814 10.00 25.26 -12.54
CA PHE A 814 9.57 25.38 -11.14
C PHE A 814 8.10 25.82 -11.03
N ALA A 815 7.68 26.79 -11.84
CA ALA A 815 6.31 27.26 -11.85
C ALA A 815 5.33 26.13 -12.25
N SER A 816 5.68 25.33 -13.27
CA SER A 816 4.87 24.17 -13.68
C SER A 816 4.77 23.12 -12.58
N ALA A 817 5.87 22.83 -11.88
CA ALA A 817 5.89 21.88 -10.76
C ALA A 817 5.05 22.37 -9.58
N ILE A 818 5.22 23.63 -9.14
CA ILE A 818 4.45 24.20 -8.02
C ILE A 818 2.94 24.19 -8.33
N LEU A 819 2.57 24.53 -9.57
CA LEU A 819 1.17 24.47 -10.00
C LEU A 819 0.63 23.04 -10.04
N GLU A 820 1.44 22.06 -10.46
CA GLU A 820 1.10 20.64 -10.41
C GLU A 820 0.83 20.16 -8.97
N LEU A 821 1.68 20.55 -8.04
CA LEU A 821 1.54 20.24 -6.61
C LEU A 821 0.31 20.90 -5.99
N ARG A 822 -0.02 22.14 -6.40
CA ARG A 822 -1.17 22.88 -5.88
C ARG A 822 -2.51 22.20 -6.15
N TRP A 823 -2.69 21.60 -7.32
CA TRP A 823 -3.95 20.91 -7.64
C TRP A 823 -3.96 19.46 -7.15
N SER A 824 -2.80 18.80 -7.12
CA SER A 824 -2.71 17.40 -6.70
C SER A 824 -2.76 17.22 -5.18
N GLY A 825 -2.27 18.19 -4.40
CA GLY A 825 -2.16 18.11 -2.95
C GLY A 825 -0.91 17.36 -2.45
N VAL A 826 0.02 17.03 -3.36
CA VAL A 826 1.29 16.38 -3.03
C VAL A 826 2.27 17.40 -2.45
N SER A 827 3.02 17.01 -1.42
CA SER A 827 4.03 17.88 -0.82
C SER A 827 5.26 18.07 -1.74
N LEU A 828 5.91 19.24 -1.65
CA LEU A 828 7.12 19.51 -2.43
C LEU A 828 8.25 18.53 -2.10
N GLU A 829 8.38 18.13 -0.84
CA GLU A 829 9.37 17.13 -0.43
C GLU A 829 9.12 15.78 -1.11
N GLU A 830 7.89 15.25 -1.06
CA GLU A 830 7.56 13.97 -1.68
C GLU A 830 7.79 13.98 -3.21
N TRP A 831 7.44 15.10 -3.86
CA TRP A 831 7.71 15.28 -5.29
C TRP A 831 9.20 15.30 -5.59
N TRP A 832 9.99 16.07 -4.83
CA TRP A 832 11.44 16.13 -5.00
C TRP A 832 12.10 14.77 -4.76
N ARG A 833 11.69 14.04 -3.72
CA ARG A 833 12.16 12.67 -3.46
C ARG A 833 11.84 11.73 -4.61
N SER A 834 10.66 11.86 -5.21
CA SER A 834 10.28 11.09 -6.39
C SER A 834 11.19 11.41 -7.59
N GLN A 835 11.54 12.68 -7.82
CA GLN A 835 12.49 13.06 -8.88
C GLN A 835 13.90 12.50 -8.63
N GLN A 836 14.42 12.61 -7.39
CA GLN A 836 15.72 12.03 -7.02
C GLN A 836 15.74 10.53 -7.25
N PHE A 837 14.68 9.84 -6.83
CA PHE A 837 14.58 8.39 -6.99
C PHE A 837 14.41 7.98 -8.47
N TRP A 838 13.71 8.78 -9.28
CA TRP A 838 13.64 8.57 -10.73
C TRP A 838 15.03 8.63 -11.38
N VAL A 839 15.89 9.59 -11.00
CA VAL A 839 17.27 9.67 -11.48
C VAL A 839 18.07 8.43 -11.04
N ILE A 840 18.02 8.08 -9.75
CA ILE A 840 18.72 6.92 -9.19
C ILE A 840 18.30 5.63 -9.91
N GLY A 841 17.01 5.36 -10.02
CA GLY A 841 16.46 4.19 -10.70
C GLY A 841 16.79 4.16 -12.19
N SER A 842 16.85 5.32 -12.83
CA SER A 842 17.18 5.43 -14.25
C SER A 842 18.64 5.10 -14.54
N VAL A 843 19.58 5.67 -13.78
CA VAL A 843 21.02 5.38 -14.00
C VAL A 843 21.43 3.99 -13.51
N SER A 844 20.59 3.31 -12.71
CA SER A 844 20.83 1.95 -12.23
C SER A 844 19.91 0.92 -12.90
N ALA A 845 18.76 0.64 -12.30
CA ALA A 845 17.84 -0.43 -12.66
C ALA A 845 17.35 -0.35 -14.12
N ASN A 846 16.94 0.83 -14.59
CA ASN A 846 16.44 0.97 -15.96
C ASN A 846 17.55 0.74 -16.99
N LEU A 847 18.77 1.23 -16.73
CA LEU A 847 19.93 1.01 -17.60
C LEU A 847 20.22 -0.49 -17.76
N PHE A 848 20.27 -1.23 -16.64
CA PHE A 848 20.45 -2.68 -16.67
C PHE A 848 19.30 -3.39 -17.39
N ALA A 849 18.06 -2.98 -17.17
CA ALA A 849 16.90 -3.55 -17.86
C ALA A 849 16.99 -3.37 -19.38
N VAL A 850 17.41 -2.20 -19.85
CA VAL A 850 17.60 -1.91 -21.28
C VAL A 850 18.69 -2.80 -21.87
N VAL A 851 19.85 -2.90 -21.22
CA VAL A 851 20.94 -3.77 -21.67
C VAL A 851 20.48 -5.23 -21.73
N GLN A 852 19.82 -5.73 -20.67
CA GLN A 852 19.28 -7.09 -20.64
C GLN A 852 18.25 -7.34 -21.74
N SER A 853 17.36 -6.39 -21.99
CA SER A 853 16.30 -6.55 -23.00
C SER A 853 16.85 -6.51 -24.42
N ILE A 854 17.82 -5.64 -24.71
CA ILE A 854 18.50 -5.59 -26.01
C ILE A 854 19.29 -6.89 -26.26
N MET A 855 20.03 -7.38 -25.25
CA MET A 855 20.74 -8.65 -25.35
C MET A 855 19.77 -9.83 -25.53
N GLY A 856 18.62 -9.81 -24.85
CA GLY A 856 17.57 -10.82 -24.95
C GLY A 856 16.79 -10.80 -26.27
N ALA A 857 16.73 -9.66 -26.94
CA ALA A 857 16.11 -9.51 -28.26
C ALA A 857 17.00 -10.06 -29.39
N LEU A 858 18.30 -10.27 -29.16
CA LEU A 858 19.20 -10.90 -30.12
C LEU A 858 19.01 -12.44 -30.11
N PRO A 859 18.98 -13.10 -31.30
CA PRO A 859 18.66 -14.52 -31.43
C PRO A 859 19.64 -15.49 -30.72
N LEU A 860 20.78 -15.01 -30.23
CA LEU A 860 21.82 -15.80 -29.54
C LEU A 860 21.73 -15.77 -28.00
N GLY A 861 20.78 -15.04 -27.40
CA GLY A 861 20.83 -14.71 -25.97
C GLY A 861 19.51 -14.76 -25.23
N ARG A 862 18.72 -15.84 -25.30
CA ARG A 862 17.60 -16.05 -24.35
C ARG A 862 18.14 -16.38 -22.95
N VAL A 863 18.50 -15.35 -22.20
CA VAL A 863 18.83 -15.47 -20.78
C VAL A 863 17.52 -15.60 -20.00
N ASN A 864 17.23 -16.79 -19.48
CA ASN A 864 16.17 -16.97 -18.49
C ASN A 864 16.58 -16.27 -17.19
N THR A 865 16.02 -15.08 -16.95
CA THR A 865 16.26 -14.32 -15.72
C THR A 865 15.32 -14.82 -14.62
N ASN A 866 15.86 -15.60 -13.70
CA ASN A 866 15.15 -15.94 -12.46
C ASN A 866 15.24 -14.73 -11.52
N PHE A 867 14.14 -14.01 -11.37
CA PHE A 867 14.07 -12.89 -10.44
C PHE A 867 13.91 -13.39 -9.01
N SER A 868 14.74 -12.89 -8.10
CA SER A 868 14.54 -13.10 -6.66
C SER A 868 13.32 -12.33 -6.17
N ILE A 869 12.50 -12.99 -5.37
CA ILE A 869 11.38 -12.36 -4.66
C ILE A 869 11.96 -11.46 -3.56
N VAL A 870 11.48 -10.22 -3.51
CA VAL A 870 11.83 -9.22 -2.49
C VAL A 870 11.14 -9.57 -1.18
N SER A 871 11.90 -9.64 -0.08
CA SER A 871 11.34 -9.77 1.28
C SER A 871 10.53 -8.52 1.64
N LYS A 872 9.30 -8.71 2.14
CA LYS A 872 8.41 -7.61 2.58
C LYS A 872 8.02 -7.74 4.07
N ALA A 873 8.80 -8.51 4.83
CA ALA A 873 8.57 -8.74 6.25
C ALA A 873 8.75 -7.44 7.06
N PRO A 874 7.82 -7.11 7.96
CA PRO A 874 8.06 -6.15 9.02
C PRO A 874 8.78 -6.88 10.16
N ASP A 875 10.11 -6.80 10.21
CA ASP A 875 10.84 -7.29 11.38
C ASP A 875 10.83 -6.20 12.47
N ASP A 876 10.37 -6.58 13.67
CA ASP A 876 10.23 -5.72 14.85
C ASP A 876 11.58 -5.18 15.41
N VAL A 877 12.70 -5.51 14.76
CA VAL A 877 14.03 -4.97 15.08
C VAL A 877 14.28 -3.65 14.34
N GLU A 878 13.53 -2.62 14.77
CA GLU A 878 13.94 -1.22 14.87
C GLU A 878 14.88 -0.70 13.76
N PHE A 879 14.35 -0.32 12.58
CA PHE A 879 15.03 0.43 11.49
C PHE A 879 16.42 -0.07 11.03
N ARG A 880 16.89 -1.21 11.54
CA ARG A 880 18.29 -1.66 11.45
C ARG A 880 18.61 -2.17 10.05
N GLU A 881 17.61 -2.77 9.40
CA GLU A 881 17.67 -3.27 8.02
C GLU A 881 17.50 -2.17 6.95
N LEU A 882 16.95 -1.00 7.31
CA LEU A 882 16.76 0.13 6.40
C LEU A 882 18.10 0.65 5.82
N TYR A 883 19.19 0.39 6.56
CA TYR A 883 20.57 0.76 6.23
C TYR A 883 21.40 -0.41 5.70
N THR A 884 20.86 -1.63 5.62
CA THR A 884 21.59 -2.76 5.07
C THR A 884 21.55 -2.68 3.55
N ILE A 885 22.69 -2.34 2.94
CA ILE A 885 22.86 -2.40 1.49
C ILE A 885 23.56 -3.71 1.16
N ARG A 886 22.91 -4.51 0.32
CA ARG A 886 23.57 -5.64 -0.33
C ARG A 886 24.22 -5.13 -1.61
N TRP A 887 25.54 -5.28 -1.70
CA TRP A 887 26.30 -4.90 -2.89
C TRP A 887 25.82 -5.71 -4.10
N THR A 888 25.35 -5.00 -5.12
CA THR A 888 24.87 -5.57 -6.37
C THR A 888 25.42 -4.76 -7.53
N ALA A 889 25.46 -5.35 -8.73
CA ALA A 889 25.91 -4.67 -9.95
C ALA A 889 25.09 -3.40 -10.25
N LEU A 890 23.84 -3.32 -9.76
CA LEU A 890 22.96 -2.15 -9.91
C LEU A 890 23.53 -0.87 -9.27
N LEU A 891 24.42 -1.00 -8.28
CA LEU A 891 25.01 0.16 -7.58
C LEU A 891 26.25 0.72 -8.29
N ILE A 892 26.80 0.01 -9.28
CA ILE A 892 28.05 0.40 -9.97
C ILE A 892 27.88 1.71 -10.77
N PRO A 893 26.85 1.89 -11.62
CA PRO A 893 26.74 3.13 -12.38
C PRO A 893 26.52 4.38 -11.50
N PRO A 894 25.59 4.39 -10.51
CA PRO A 894 25.42 5.56 -9.64
C PRO A 894 26.69 5.91 -8.86
N THR A 895 27.41 4.92 -8.31
CA THR A 895 28.68 5.17 -7.59
C THR A 895 29.73 5.76 -8.52
N THR A 896 29.87 5.23 -9.74
CA THR A 896 30.81 5.75 -10.75
C THR A 896 30.48 7.19 -11.14
N ILE A 897 29.20 7.55 -11.33
CA ILE A 897 28.77 8.91 -11.66
C ILE A 897 29.13 9.89 -10.54
N ILE A 898 28.95 9.48 -9.28
CA ILE A 898 29.31 10.33 -8.13
C ILE A 898 30.83 10.55 -8.11
N ILE A 899 31.62 9.48 -8.25
CA ILE A 899 33.09 9.57 -8.21
C ILE A 899 33.61 10.46 -9.34
N ILE A 900 33.16 10.28 -10.58
CA ILE A 900 33.66 11.08 -11.71
C ILE A 900 33.27 12.55 -11.60
N ASN A 901 32.08 12.87 -11.08
CA ASN A 901 31.67 14.24 -10.84
C ASN A 901 32.48 14.89 -9.71
N LEU A 902 32.77 14.16 -8.62
CA LEU A 902 33.63 14.67 -7.55
C LEU A 902 35.06 14.93 -8.04
N ILE A 903 35.64 14.01 -8.83
CA ILE A 903 36.95 14.20 -9.46
C ILE A 903 36.92 15.42 -10.39
N GLY A 904 35.87 15.55 -11.22
CA GLY A 904 35.69 16.69 -12.10
C GLY A 904 35.62 18.02 -11.34
N ILE A 905 34.90 18.08 -10.22
CA ILE A 905 34.83 19.28 -9.38
C ILE A 905 36.22 19.67 -8.86
N VAL A 906 36.98 18.71 -8.29
CA VAL A 906 38.32 18.97 -7.76
C VAL A 906 39.28 19.43 -8.86
N ALA A 907 39.24 18.79 -10.03
CA ALA A 907 40.05 19.18 -11.18
C ALA A 907 39.70 20.59 -11.67
N GLY A 908 38.41 20.89 -11.88
CA GLY A 908 37.96 22.20 -12.35
C GLY A 908 38.30 23.35 -11.40
N PHE A 909 38.23 23.12 -10.07
CA PHE A 909 38.71 24.09 -9.08
C PHE A 909 40.22 24.31 -9.18
N THR A 910 40.99 23.23 -9.33
CA THR A 910 42.45 23.29 -9.41
C THR A 910 42.90 24.04 -10.67
N ASP A 911 42.30 23.75 -11.82
CA ASP A 911 42.61 24.42 -13.09
C ASP A 911 42.28 25.91 -13.03
N SER A 912 41.11 26.27 -12.50
CA SER A 912 40.69 27.67 -12.41
C SER A 912 41.58 28.50 -11.48
N ILE A 913 42.08 27.91 -10.39
CA ILE A 913 43.04 28.56 -9.49
C ILE A 913 44.38 28.84 -10.20
N ASN A 914 44.77 28.01 -11.16
CA ASN A 914 46.01 28.18 -11.91
C ASN A 914 45.87 29.14 -13.10
N SER A 915 44.70 29.24 -13.72
CA SER A 915 44.47 30.06 -14.92
C SER A 915 44.19 31.56 -14.66
N GLY A 916 44.03 31.99 -13.40
CA GLY A 916 43.81 33.41 -13.03
C GLY A 916 42.35 33.89 -13.14
N GLU A 917 42.09 35.18 -12.83
CA GLU A 917 40.74 35.76 -12.62
C GLU A 917 39.77 35.69 -13.81
N HIS A 918 40.20 35.34 -15.02
CA HIS A 918 39.37 35.39 -16.22
C HIS A 918 38.48 34.14 -16.48
N SER A 919 38.56 33.08 -15.66
CA SER A 919 37.82 31.82 -15.88
C SER A 919 36.66 31.51 -14.89
N TRP A 920 36.47 32.33 -13.86
CA TRP A 920 35.50 32.05 -12.77
C TRP A 920 34.05 31.93 -13.23
N GLY A 921 33.61 32.73 -14.21
CA GLY A 921 32.23 32.67 -14.73
C GLY A 921 31.91 31.33 -15.43
N ALA A 922 32.84 30.83 -16.24
CA ALA A 922 32.69 29.55 -16.92
C ALA A 922 32.75 28.36 -15.93
N LEU A 923 33.59 28.47 -14.90
CA LEU A 923 33.66 27.48 -13.82
C LEU A 923 32.33 27.36 -13.08
N LEU A 924 31.68 28.48 -12.71
CA LEU A 924 30.42 28.46 -11.96
C LEU A 924 29.32 27.69 -12.71
N GLY A 925 29.20 27.87 -14.03
CA GLY A 925 28.24 27.13 -14.84
C GLY A 925 28.53 25.61 -14.86
N LYS A 926 29.79 25.23 -15.03
CA LYS A 926 30.20 23.81 -15.03
C LYS A 926 30.00 23.15 -13.66
N LEU A 927 30.34 23.85 -12.57
CA LEU A 927 30.14 23.39 -11.20
C LEU A 927 28.65 23.24 -10.86
N PHE A 928 27.80 24.16 -11.30
CA PHE A 928 26.36 24.09 -11.05
C PHE A 928 25.76 22.76 -11.54
N PHE A 929 26.07 22.35 -12.77
CA PHE A 929 25.56 21.10 -13.32
C PHE A 929 26.10 19.86 -12.61
N SER A 930 27.39 19.84 -12.26
CA SER A 930 27.97 18.72 -11.52
C SER A 930 27.39 18.58 -10.10
N LEU A 931 27.21 19.72 -9.40
CA LEU A 931 26.54 19.76 -8.10
C LEU A 931 25.07 19.34 -8.21
N TRP A 932 24.36 19.75 -9.27
CA TRP A 932 22.97 19.34 -9.52
C TRP A 932 22.84 17.81 -9.62
N VAL A 933 23.75 17.14 -10.33
CA VAL A 933 23.81 15.67 -10.41
C VAL A 933 24.05 15.04 -9.03
N ILE A 934 25.02 15.56 -8.26
CA ILE A 934 25.32 15.04 -6.92
C ILE A 934 24.13 15.22 -5.97
N VAL A 935 23.43 16.35 -6.02
CA VAL A 935 22.23 16.62 -5.22
C VAL A 935 21.11 15.63 -5.55
N HIS A 936 20.95 15.22 -6.82
CA HIS A 936 19.96 14.20 -7.19
C HIS A 936 20.34 12.81 -6.68
N LEU A 937 21.64 12.49 -6.68
CA LEU A 937 22.18 11.22 -6.18
C LEU A 937 22.47 11.23 -4.67
N TYR A 938 22.19 12.34 -3.97
CA TYR A 938 22.46 12.47 -2.54
C TYR A 938 21.73 11.43 -1.67
N PRO A 939 20.45 11.08 -1.90
CA PRO A 939 19.79 10.02 -1.14
C PRO A 939 20.47 8.65 -1.32
N PHE A 940 21.00 8.37 -2.52
CA PHE A 940 21.78 7.18 -2.79
C PHE A 940 23.10 7.18 -2.00
N LEU A 941 23.82 8.31 -2.01
CA LEU A 941 25.06 8.48 -1.23
C LEU A 941 24.80 8.29 0.27
N LYS A 942 23.72 8.89 0.79
CA LYS A 942 23.29 8.73 2.18
C LYS A 942 22.92 7.28 2.51
N GLY A 943 22.32 6.57 1.57
CA GLY A 943 22.10 5.12 1.67
C GLY A 943 23.42 4.37 1.83
N LEU A 944 24.39 4.64 0.93
CA LEU A 944 25.71 3.98 0.93
C LEU A 944 26.51 4.20 2.23
N MET A 945 26.36 5.36 2.84
CA MET A 945 27.06 5.75 4.08
C MET A 945 26.49 5.09 5.35
N GLY A 946 25.40 4.32 5.24
CA GLY A 946 24.90 3.48 6.33
C GLY A 946 24.44 4.26 7.57
N ARG A 947 24.50 3.60 8.73
CA ARG A 947 23.77 3.90 9.98
C ARG A 947 24.09 5.24 10.67
N GLN A 948 25.12 5.97 10.25
CA GLN A 948 25.55 7.18 10.94
C GLN A 948 24.87 8.43 10.36
N ASN A 949 23.72 8.81 10.91
CA ASN A 949 23.04 10.05 10.51
C ASN A 949 23.70 11.33 11.09
N ARG A 950 24.76 11.21 11.92
CA ARG A 950 25.38 12.34 12.65
C ARG A 950 26.88 12.59 12.39
N THR A 951 27.67 11.60 11.97
CA THR A 951 29.15 11.69 11.91
C THR A 951 29.83 11.60 10.53
N PRO A 952 29.21 11.20 9.40
CA PRO A 952 29.97 10.94 8.17
C PRO A 952 30.01 12.14 7.21
N THR A 953 29.09 13.11 7.29
CA THR A 953 29.18 14.34 6.49
C THR A 953 30.43 15.13 6.83
N LEU A 954 30.80 15.23 8.11
CA LEU A 954 32.00 15.95 8.52
C LEU A 954 33.26 15.26 7.99
N ILE A 955 33.37 13.93 8.13
CA ILE A 955 34.51 13.16 7.61
C ILE A 955 34.60 13.23 6.08
N VAL A 956 33.48 13.15 5.36
CA VAL A 956 33.45 13.29 3.89
C VAL A 956 33.82 14.72 3.47
N ILE A 957 33.34 15.74 4.18
CA ILE A 957 33.76 17.12 3.92
C ILE A 957 35.26 17.27 4.14
N TRP A 958 35.79 16.75 5.25
CA TRP A 958 37.24 16.78 5.53
C TRP A 958 38.05 15.98 4.51
N SER A 959 37.57 14.82 4.05
CA SER A 959 38.28 14.05 3.02
C SER A 959 38.26 14.74 1.67
N VAL A 960 37.16 15.39 1.28
CA VAL A 960 37.07 16.23 0.07
C VAL A 960 37.99 17.45 0.18
N LEU A 961 38.03 18.11 1.34
CA LEU A 961 38.95 19.23 1.59
C LEU A 961 40.41 18.77 1.52
N LEU A 962 40.77 17.67 2.17
CA LEU A 962 42.12 17.10 2.13
C LEU A 962 42.50 16.65 0.71
N ALA A 963 41.59 16.02 -0.03
CA ALA A 963 41.82 15.65 -1.43
C ALA A 963 42.03 16.89 -2.31
N SER A 964 41.27 17.95 -2.09
CA SER A 964 41.43 19.23 -2.80
C SER A 964 42.78 19.88 -2.50
N ILE A 965 43.21 19.88 -1.23
CA ILE A 965 44.54 20.35 -0.82
C ILE A 965 45.64 19.50 -1.47
N PHE A 966 45.50 18.17 -1.46
CA PHE A 966 46.46 17.26 -2.08
C PHE A 966 46.57 17.48 -3.60
N SER A 967 45.44 17.63 -4.31
CA SER A 967 45.43 17.95 -5.73
C SER A 967 46.06 19.31 -6.03
N LEU A 968 45.79 20.34 -5.21
CA LEU A 968 46.43 21.65 -5.33
C LEU A 968 47.95 21.57 -5.14
N VAL A 969 48.41 20.83 -4.13
CA VAL A 969 49.84 20.59 -3.89
C VAL A 969 50.45 19.82 -5.05
N TRP A 970 49.79 18.76 -5.53
CA TRP A 970 50.25 17.95 -6.65
C TRP A 970 50.47 18.80 -7.91
N VAL A 971 49.49 19.62 -8.29
CA VAL A 971 49.61 20.47 -9.49
C VAL A 971 50.66 21.57 -9.33
N ARG A 972 50.86 22.10 -8.10
CA ARG A 972 51.92 23.07 -7.81
C ARG A 972 53.32 22.45 -7.82
N VAL A 973 53.43 21.19 -7.42
CA VAL A 973 54.69 20.44 -7.32
C VAL A 973 55.04 19.77 -8.65
N ASP A 974 54.05 19.48 -9.50
CA ASP A 974 54.11 18.53 -10.62
C ASP A 974 55.47 18.56 -11.36
N PRO A 975 56.33 17.55 -11.14
CA PRO A 975 57.66 17.48 -11.74
C PRO A 975 57.62 17.12 -13.23
N PHE A 976 56.45 16.78 -13.78
CA PHE A 976 56.29 16.31 -15.16
C PHE A 976 55.86 17.41 -16.14
N VAL A 977 55.50 18.61 -15.67
CA VAL A 977 55.35 19.79 -16.53
C VAL A 977 56.73 20.41 -16.74
N LEU A 978 57.30 20.24 -17.94
CA LEU A 978 58.48 21.00 -18.38
C LEU A 978 58.19 22.49 -18.18
N LYS A 979 58.78 23.11 -17.15
CA LYS A 979 58.81 24.56 -16.99
C LYS A 979 59.58 25.14 -18.17
N THR A 980 58.89 25.45 -19.26
CA THR A 980 59.46 26.24 -20.35
C THR A 980 59.74 27.62 -19.79
N LYS A 981 61.00 27.87 -19.40
CA LYS A 981 61.51 29.22 -19.23
C LYS A 981 61.36 29.90 -20.59
N GLY A 982 60.39 30.82 -20.69
CA GLY A 982 60.41 31.80 -21.77
C GLY A 982 61.73 32.58 -21.78
N PRO A 983 62.11 33.20 -22.91
CA PRO A 983 63.36 33.95 -23.00
C PRO A 983 63.42 35.05 -21.94
N ASP A 984 64.63 35.30 -21.43
CA ASP A 984 64.88 36.28 -20.38
C ASP A 984 64.43 37.67 -20.84
N VAL A 985 63.42 38.23 -20.18
CA VAL A 985 62.76 39.49 -20.57
C VAL A 985 63.76 40.66 -20.60
N LYS A 986 64.86 40.55 -19.83
CA LYS A 986 65.98 41.51 -19.85
C LYS A 986 66.81 41.48 -21.14
N GLN A 987 66.87 40.36 -21.86
CA GLN A 987 67.54 40.25 -23.16
C GLN A 987 66.68 40.76 -24.32
N CYS A 988 65.35 40.83 -24.15
CA CYS A 988 64.44 41.31 -25.18
C CYS A 988 64.20 42.83 -25.15
N GLY A 989 64.80 43.57 -24.22
CA GLY A 989 64.71 45.04 -24.18
C GLY A 989 63.31 45.61 -23.90
N ILE A 990 62.38 44.78 -23.41
CA ILE A 990 61.02 45.22 -23.08
C ILE A 990 60.97 45.44 -21.57
N SER A 991 60.87 46.72 -21.19
CA SER A 991 60.56 47.16 -19.83
C SER A 991 59.05 47.05 -19.62
N CYS A 992 58.57 45.95 -19.04
CA CYS A 992 57.28 45.90 -18.37
C CYS A 992 57.49 45.82 -16.86
#